data_AF-A0A954E2I9-F1
#
_entry.id   AF-A0A954E2I9-F1
#
_cell.length_a   1.000
_cell.length_b   1.000
_cell.length_c   1.000
_cell.angle_alpha   90.00
_cell.angle_beta   90.00
_cell.angle_gamma   90.00
#
_symmetry.space_group_name_H-M   'P 1'
#
loop_
_entity.id
_entity.type
_entity.pdbx_description
1 polymer ?
#
loop_
_entity_poly.entity_id
_entity_poly.type
_entity_poly.pdbx_seq_one_letter_code
_entity_poly.pdbx_strand_id
1 'polypeptide(L)'
;MPNARLMVRFLLVVLCCALPLPGGGGQASGQELTYQQRVQADAPVLYLSFDEKPGDSIRADGSSAEVTIENVGDVTRAKPGPRPSEYPAFAADNQAVEFNAGKQRLVVRTPAENRELQFRQGDAITIEAWVKPAANLSSAFPYIVGKGRTHNPGFNPHNQNYALRLAGGKGSAPLSFYFVDEDIVKGGSSETNGHRWTSQAGVPLDGDWHHVVLVYEFGKPDSIRAYINGKVTAGKWDLAGATTKGPIVDSDELWVGSSMNGHNTYQGGLDEVAIYRQALSAETIAARYRRHAVDYLQQLVEAAAQTQPEQVEVEVHEGISSSRDWKFRPTQQQFVYRTDAFALTDLPHKYNSRGIIDDREGPLLVHVQAKVAFPPGEQELILRSLNAVRLYIDGTLVGENPFMNLNSSAHGTMHPLKPPLHGELSLPAAHQELRIRLQADGKPHHISLLAIAGHKSLPATVGELTLAVRRPTENLGHLVGPALKWEFTDEGWLAFQEKERQHLLEWNSVQRALASRAEQEYWRNRHEQMRTELATRPAVEVPAGDQATGDHPIDRFIAAGLSAHPEVKMSAMIDDTTFLRRATLDLIGTNPSLEQLEAYYADPAEHRRQYLVERLLDHPDWADHWVAYWQDVLAENPGLTKPMLNNSGPFRWYLHEALRDNRSFDRIVTELILMEGSRHQGGTAGFSIASNNDVPMAAKAHVLGTAFLGVEMKCARCHDAPYHELQQRDLFEVAAMLDRKPVAVPKTSSIPLSPEQLASMSVKVTLKPGEKIEPRWPFQSLIEADALADSALIRNAGNSREVLAALVTSHHNRRFAEVVVNRVWKRLLGRGLVEPADDWETGSSSHPELLAWLTEEFLRSGYDLKSLTRLIMSSRLYQRNSLSGDAQGRELFAGPSRRRLTAEQIVDTVFQAVGKELPVERLTYNSDGRQGATTFIDFGRPRKAWEMVAISNERERPSMNLPVAQSIADLMAAYGWRSERQDPLTDRESTATPLQPLALANGAALNRATDISEHSAMVELCVTASTPESLVDQMFLRVLSRQPDATEQQMFVEFLKPGFAERLTEYQQIPSRKVFRSPLTWTAHFDPAASAEGLRQLEVAEQGDVPTQRLHAGWRLRVEDALWVLFNTPEFVFVP
;
A
#
# COMPACT_ATOMS: atom_id res chain seq x y z
N MET A 1 10.93 -35.50 -17.03
CA MET A 1 11.75 -36.71 -16.86
C MET A 1 12.80 -36.45 -15.78
N PRO A 2 12.78 -37.17 -14.64
CA PRO A 2 13.60 -36.86 -13.47
C PRO A 2 14.72 -37.89 -13.22
N ASN A 3 15.83 -37.45 -12.63
CA ASN A 3 16.85 -38.23 -11.90
C ASN A 3 17.37 -37.28 -10.80
N ALA A 4 17.19 -37.41 -9.48
CA ALA A 4 17.17 -38.51 -8.51
C ALA A 4 18.56 -39.09 -8.15
N ARG A 5 18.96 -38.83 -6.88
CA ARG A 5 19.93 -39.55 -6.00
C ARG A 5 21.43 -39.29 -6.28
N LEU A 6 22.32 -39.07 -5.32
CA LEU A 6 22.61 -39.62 -3.97
C LEU A 6 23.49 -38.56 -3.25
N MET A 7 23.54 -38.35 -1.92
CA MET A 7 24.15 -39.26 -0.94
C MET A 7 24.02 -38.67 0.48
N VAL A 8 23.83 -39.54 1.46
CA VAL A 8 23.69 -39.27 2.90
C VAL A 8 24.90 -39.91 3.61
N ARG A 9 25.34 -39.29 4.73
CA ARG A 9 25.80 -39.90 6.03
C ARG A 9 27.29 -39.86 6.49
N PHE A 10 27.41 -39.50 7.79
CA PHE A 10 28.44 -39.73 8.85
C PHE A 10 29.75 -38.90 8.88
N LEU A 11 30.42 -38.54 10.00
CA LEU A 11 30.14 -38.27 11.45
C LEU A 11 31.50 -37.96 12.14
N LEU A 12 31.51 -37.01 13.11
CA LEU A 12 32.31 -36.93 14.37
C LEU A 12 33.87 -37.02 14.45
N VAL A 13 34.41 -36.08 15.27
CA VAL A 13 35.56 -36.15 16.24
C VAL A 13 36.99 -36.01 15.72
N VAL A 14 37.68 -34.92 16.13
CA VAL A 14 38.94 -34.97 16.92
C VAL A 14 39.04 -33.74 17.84
N LEU A 15 39.18 -33.99 19.14
CA LEU A 15 39.57 -33.08 20.22
C LEU A 15 40.97 -33.54 20.69
N CYS A 16 41.92 -32.61 20.87
CA CYS A 16 43.17 -32.67 21.66
C CYS A 16 43.94 -31.37 21.34
N CYS A 17 44.67 -30.65 22.20
CA CYS A 17 45.06 -30.76 23.60
C CYS A 17 45.78 -29.43 23.90
N ALA A 18 45.41 -28.67 24.94
CA ALA A 18 46.31 -27.69 25.55
C ALA A 18 45.91 -27.47 27.01
N LEU A 19 46.63 -28.14 27.92
CA LEU A 19 46.65 -27.87 29.35
C LEU A 19 47.57 -26.67 29.63
N PRO A 20 47.27 -25.83 30.63
CA PRO A 20 48.28 -25.16 31.41
C PRO A 20 48.33 -25.73 32.84
N LEU A 21 49.56 -26.00 33.32
CA LEU A 21 49.89 -26.36 34.70
C LEU A 21 49.84 -25.13 35.64
N PRO A 22 49.72 -25.33 36.97
CA PRO A 22 49.38 -24.28 37.91
C PRO A 22 50.61 -23.53 38.43
N GLY A 23 50.57 -22.20 38.37
CA GLY A 23 51.52 -21.31 39.05
C GLY A 23 50.78 -20.50 40.11
N GLY A 24 51.05 -20.79 41.38
CA GLY A 24 50.50 -20.07 42.52
C GLY A 24 51.04 -18.64 42.60
N GLY A 25 50.15 -17.70 42.89
CA GLY A 25 50.45 -16.30 43.17
C GLY A 25 49.15 -15.60 43.54
N GLY A 26 48.80 -15.61 44.83
CA GLY A 26 47.57 -15.05 45.33
C GLY A 26 47.49 -13.54 45.15
N GLN A 27 46.47 -13.09 44.41
CA GLN A 27 45.82 -11.81 44.61
C GLN A 27 44.32 -12.08 44.67
N ALA A 28 43.70 -11.78 45.82
CA ALA A 28 42.26 -11.82 45.97
C ALA A 28 41.64 -10.69 45.13
N SER A 29 41.22 -11.00 43.89
CA SER A 29 40.26 -10.17 43.18
C SER A 29 38.87 -10.51 43.73
N GLY A 30 38.20 -9.59 44.42
CA GLY A 30 36.82 -9.77 44.81
C GLY A 30 35.95 -9.99 43.57
N GLN A 31 35.49 -11.22 43.35
CA GLN A 31 34.55 -11.54 42.29
C GLN A 31 33.23 -10.82 42.60
N GLU A 32 32.80 -9.90 41.73
CA GLU A 32 31.47 -9.31 41.87
C GLU A 32 30.40 -10.41 41.77
N LEU A 33 29.46 -10.43 42.72
CA LEU A 33 28.32 -11.35 42.68
C LEU A 33 27.49 -11.15 41.41
N THR A 34 27.07 -12.25 40.78
CA THR A 34 26.08 -12.24 39.69
C THR A 34 24.73 -11.72 40.17
N TYR A 35 23.86 -11.33 39.25
CA TYR A 35 22.52 -10.85 39.60
C TYR A 35 21.75 -11.87 40.46
N GLN A 36 21.76 -13.15 40.05
CA GLN A 36 21.12 -14.24 40.78
C GLN A 36 21.70 -14.40 42.20
N GLN A 37 23.03 -14.37 42.34
CA GLN A 37 23.69 -14.46 43.65
C GLN A 37 23.32 -13.29 44.57
N ARG A 38 23.17 -12.08 44.01
CA ARG A 38 22.67 -10.94 44.77
C ARG A 38 21.22 -11.18 45.20
N VAL A 39 20.36 -11.70 44.31
CA VAL A 39 18.93 -11.92 44.63
C VAL A 39 18.83 -12.92 45.78
N GLN A 40 19.54 -14.03 45.67
CA GLN A 40 19.61 -15.06 46.72
C GLN A 40 20.15 -14.52 48.05
N ALA A 41 21.14 -13.63 48.03
CA ALA A 41 21.69 -13.02 49.26
C ALA A 41 20.65 -12.20 50.05
N ASP A 42 19.60 -11.68 49.39
CA ASP A 42 18.50 -10.95 50.02
C ASP A 42 17.32 -11.84 50.45
N ALA A 43 17.50 -13.17 50.37
CA ALA A 43 16.59 -14.18 50.89
C ALA A 43 15.11 -14.03 50.46
N PRO A 44 14.78 -14.13 49.16
CA PRO A 44 13.40 -14.08 48.68
C PRO A 44 12.61 -15.34 49.07
N VAL A 45 11.34 -15.16 49.46
CA VAL A 45 10.42 -16.28 49.73
C VAL A 45 10.00 -17.03 48.46
N LEU A 46 10.17 -16.43 47.29
CA LEU A 46 10.04 -17.07 45.98
C LEU A 46 11.01 -16.42 45.01
N TYR A 47 11.75 -17.21 44.24
CA TYR A 47 12.62 -16.73 43.18
C TYR A 47 12.59 -17.67 41.97
N LEU A 48 12.33 -17.09 40.80
CA LEU A 48 12.18 -17.77 39.50
C LEU A 48 13.17 -17.17 38.50
N SER A 49 14.22 -17.92 38.13
CA SER A 49 15.25 -17.47 37.17
C SER A 49 15.08 -18.00 35.74
N PHE A 50 14.16 -18.95 35.50
CA PHE A 50 13.82 -19.50 34.17
C PHE A 50 14.98 -20.07 33.32
N ASP A 51 16.14 -20.37 33.89
CA ASP A 51 17.23 -21.11 33.23
C ASP A 51 16.88 -22.61 33.04
N GLU A 52 17.01 -23.17 31.82
CA GLU A 52 16.69 -24.59 31.51
C GLU A 52 17.76 -25.59 32.01
N LYS A 53 18.09 -25.57 33.30
CA LYS A 53 18.91 -26.60 33.97
C LYS A 53 18.07 -27.30 35.05
N PRO A 54 18.32 -28.57 35.42
CA PRO A 54 17.47 -29.28 36.37
C PRO A 54 17.40 -28.56 37.73
N GLY A 55 16.29 -27.87 38.01
CA GLY A 55 16.10 -27.09 39.25
C GLY A 55 15.51 -25.68 39.05
N ASP A 56 14.47 -25.52 38.22
CA ASP A 56 13.82 -24.23 37.87
C ASP A 56 13.26 -23.38 39.05
N SER A 57 13.46 -23.77 40.32
CA SER A 57 13.00 -23.03 41.51
C SER A 57 14.04 -23.08 42.65
N ILE A 58 14.57 -21.92 43.06
CA ILE A 58 15.59 -21.82 44.12
C ILE A 58 14.98 -21.11 45.35
N ARG A 59 15.08 -21.71 46.55
CA ARG A 59 14.75 -21.05 47.83
C ARG A 59 15.83 -20.03 48.22
N ALA A 60 15.44 -19.06 49.06
CA ALA A 60 16.31 -18.11 49.77
C ALA A 60 17.54 -18.71 50.46
N ASP A 61 17.53 -19.99 50.82
CA ASP A 61 18.58 -20.66 51.59
C ASP A 61 19.49 -21.56 50.74
N GLY A 62 19.31 -21.58 49.40
CA GLY A 62 20.07 -22.45 48.50
C GLY A 62 19.63 -23.92 48.50
N SER A 63 18.53 -24.28 49.15
CA SER A 63 17.90 -25.60 49.02
C SER A 63 16.87 -25.64 47.88
N SER A 64 16.62 -26.84 47.32
CA SER A 64 15.53 -27.04 46.35
C SER A 64 14.19 -26.73 47.02
N ALA A 65 13.45 -25.76 46.49
CA ALA A 65 12.08 -25.53 46.92
C ALA A 65 11.21 -26.72 46.44
N GLU A 66 10.27 -27.21 47.26
CA GLU A 66 9.17 -28.04 46.76
C GLU A 66 8.17 -27.16 45.96
N VAL A 67 8.67 -26.36 45.01
CA VAL A 67 7.87 -25.48 44.15
C VAL A 67 7.93 -26.01 42.74
N THR A 68 6.78 -26.43 42.21
CA THR A 68 6.65 -26.93 40.83
C THR A 68 6.03 -25.87 39.94
N ILE A 69 6.61 -25.66 38.76
CA ILE A 69 6.10 -24.71 37.75
C ILE A 69 5.43 -25.51 36.62
N GLU A 70 4.15 -25.24 36.38
CA GLU A 70 3.38 -25.87 35.31
C GLU A 70 3.11 -24.86 34.19
N ASN A 71 3.39 -25.23 32.94
CA ASN A 71 3.09 -24.39 31.78
C ASN A 71 1.63 -24.57 31.37
N VAL A 72 0.90 -23.48 31.16
CA VAL A 72 -0.43 -23.49 30.56
C VAL A 72 -0.41 -22.71 29.24
N GLY A 73 -0.69 -23.41 28.13
CA GLY A 73 -0.52 -22.91 26.77
C GLY A 73 0.94 -22.98 26.29
N ASP A 74 1.19 -22.51 25.06
CA ASP A 74 2.51 -22.59 24.41
C ASP A 74 3.48 -21.48 24.87
N VAL A 75 3.76 -21.45 26.17
CA VAL A 75 4.77 -20.55 26.75
C VAL A 75 6.15 -20.92 26.20
N THR A 76 6.86 -19.97 25.61
CA THR A 76 8.16 -20.24 24.98
C THR A 76 9.29 -20.03 25.99
N ARG A 77 10.08 -21.07 26.27
CA ARG A 77 11.23 -21.03 27.18
C ARG A 77 12.56 -20.93 26.41
N ALA A 78 13.68 -20.91 27.12
CA ALA A 78 15.04 -20.83 26.57
C ALA A 78 15.33 -19.59 25.71
N LYS A 79 14.59 -18.49 25.91
CA LYS A 79 14.84 -17.24 25.18
C LYS A 79 16.00 -16.49 25.81
N PRO A 80 16.77 -15.69 25.04
CA PRO A 80 17.81 -14.87 25.64
C PRO A 80 17.26 -13.85 26.64
N GLY A 81 17.65 -13.98 27.92
CA GLY A 81 17.41 -13.00 28.98
C GLY A 81 18.35 -11.78 28.89
N PRO A 82 18.41 -10.92 29.92
CA PRO A 82 19.46 -9.92 30.05
C PRO A 82 20.84 -10.60 30.06
N ARG A 83 21.79 -10.10 29.27
CA ARG A 83 23.13 -10.72 29.10
C ARG A 83 24.24 -9.67 28.95
N PRO A 84 25.51 -10.02 29.24
CA PRO A 84 26.67 -9.22 28.85
C PRO A 84 26.80 -9.05 27.33
N SER A 85 27.42 -7.99 26.83
CA SER A 85 28.06 -6.89 27.58
C SER A 85 27.10 -5.82 28.09
N GLU A 86 25.84 -5.83 27.64
CA GLU A 86 24.85 -4.81 27.94
C GLU A 86 24.37 -4.84 29.39
N TYR A 87 24.12 -6.04 29.94
CA TYR A 87 23.73 -6.25 31.33
C TYR A 87 24.84 -7.02 32.05
N PRO A 88 25.91 -6.35 32.52
CA PRO A 88 27.13 -6.99 33.02
C PRO A 88 26.94 -7.83 34.28
N ALA A 89 25.84 -7.68 35.01
CA ALA A 89 25.55 -8.47 36.20
C ALA A 89 25.04 -9.89 35.88
N PHE A 90 24.66 -10.17 34.63
CA PHE A 90 24.09 -11.44 34.21
C PHE A 90 25.12 -12.40 33.63
N ALA A 91 24.81 -13.70 33.65
CA ALA A 91 25.62 -14.71 32.98
C ALA A 91 25.45 -14.63 31.45
N ALA A 92 26.48 -15.05 30.70
CA ALA A 92 26.44 -15.05 29.23
C ALA A 92 25.38 -16.01 28.65
N ASP A 93 25.02 -17.05 29.40
CA ASP A 93 24.01 -18.06 29.04
C ASP A 93 22.61 -17.76 29.60
N ASN A 94 22.41 -16.67 30.35
CA ASN A 94 21.14 -16.35 31.04
C ASN A 94 19.90 -16.49 30.14
N GLN A 95 18.90 -17.26 30.56
CA GLN A 95 17.68 -17.50 29.78
C GLN A 95 16.46 -16.84 30.42
N ALA A 96 15.42 -16.66 29.63
CA ALA A 96 14.17 -16.06 30.04
C ALA A 96 12.99 -16.79 29.38
N VAL A 97 11.79 -16.44 29.85
CA VAL A 97 10.52 -16.92 29.29
C VAL A 97 9.86 -15.84 28.43
N GLU A 98 9.21 -16.23 27.34
CA GLU A 98 8.50 -15.33 26.42
C GLU A 98 7.02 -15.72 26.30
N PHE A 99 6.17 -14.70 26.42
CA PHE A 99 4.73 -14.78 26.26
C PHE A 99 4.32 -14.00 25.01
N ASN A 100 3.47 -14.59 24.16
CA ASN A 100 3.06 -13.99 22.88
C ASN A 100 1.64 -13.42 22.94
N ALA A 101 0.65 -14.26 23.26
CA ALA A 101 -0.77 -13.89 23.35
C ALA A 101 -1.61 -15.04 23.97
N GLY A 102 -2.92 -14.83 24.12
CA GLY A 102 -3.85 -15.90 24.51
C GLY A 102 -3.85 -16.18 26.01
N LYS A 103 -4.03 -17.44 26.44
CA LYS A 103 -4.11 -17.82 27.87
C LYS A 103 -2.77 -18.32 28.45
N GLN A 104 -1.65 -17.96 27.81
CA GLN A 104 -0.29 -18.39 28.18
C GLN A 104 0.09 -17.92 29.59
N ARG A 105 0.42 -18.86 30.49
CA ARG A 105 0.86 -18.55 31.86
C ARG A 105 1.72 -19.67 32.46
N LEU A 106 2.46 -19.34 33.49
CA LEU A 106 3.10 -20.31 34.39
C LEU A 106 2.32 -20.38 35.70
N VAL A 107 1.97 -21.58 36.14
CA VAL A 107 1.32 -21.83 37.43
C VAL A 107 2.38 -22.28 38.43
N VAL A 108 2.58 -21.51 39.49
CA VAL A 108 3.54 -21.79 40.56
C VAL A 108 2.80 -22.47 41.70
N ARG A 109 3.08 -23.76 41.91
CA ARG A 109 2.47 -24.56 42.98
C ARG A 109 3.42 -24.66 44.17
N THR A 110 2.90 -24.37 45.36
CA THR A 110 3.59 -24.54 46.64
C THR A 110 2.88 -25.62 47.48
N PRO A 111 3.55 -26.27 48.45
CA PRO A 111 2.90 -27.16 49.40
C PRO A 111 1.80 -26.43 50.17
N ALA A 112 0.72 -27.13 50.55
CA ALA A 112 -0.48 -26.52 51.16
C ALA A 112 -0.18 -25.84 52.51
N GLU A 113 0.84 -26.32 53.21
CA GLU A 113 1.39 -25.79 54.45
C GLU A 113 2.25 -24.53 54.27
N ASN A 114 2.65 -24.19 53.04
CA ASN A 114 3.47 -23.01 52.77
C ASN A 114 2.64 -21.72 52.91
N ARG A 115 2.90 -20.98 54.00
CA ARG A 115 2.29 -19.68 54.29
C ARG A 115 3.18 -18.48 53.94
N GLU A 116 4.33 -18.70 53.32
CA GLU A 116 5.32 -17.65 53.05
C GLU A 116 4.81 -16.63 52.02
N LEU A 117 4.01 -17.08 51.05
CA LEU A 117 3.32 -16.23 50.05
C LEU A 117 1.98 -15.67 50.51
N GLN A 118 1.61 -15.85 51.79
CA GLN A 118 0.39 -15.30 52.39
C GLN A 118 0.74 -14.07 53.23
N PHE A 119 0.48 -12.89 52.67
CA PHE A 119 0.71 -11.59 53.29
C PHE A 119 -0.56 -11.09 53.98
N ARG A 120 -0.43 -10.56 55.19
CA ARG A 120 -1.48 -9.99 56.03
C ARG A 120 -1.26 -8.49 56.21
N GLN A 121 -2.22 -7.83 56.85
CA GLN A 121 -2.02 -6.45 57.31
C GLN A 121 -0.76 -6.36 58.19
N GLY A 122 0.11 -5.39 57.92
CA GLY A 122 1.39 -5.19 58.58
C GLY A 122 2.56 -5.96 57.96
N ASP A 123 2.32 -6.93 57.06
CA ASP A 123 3.41 -7.58 56.33
C ASP A 123 3.96 -6.63 55.24
N ALA A 124 5.29 -6.60 55.11
CA ALA A 124 5.96 -5.98 53.97
C ALA A 124 6.07 -6.98 52.81
N ILE A 125 5.82 -6.49 51.60
CA ILE A 125 6.03 -7.22 50.34
C ILE A 125 6.97 -6.42 49.44
N THR A 126 7.98 -7.09 48.89
CA THR A 126 8.71 -6.61 47.71
C THR A 126 8.49 -7.61 46.57
N ILE A 127 8.12 -7.12 45.40
CA ILE A 127 8.05 -7.91 44.16
C ILE A 127 9.03 -7.30 43.16
N GLU A 128 9.95 -8.10 42.66
CA GLU A 128 10.99 -7.74 41.69
C GLU A 128 10.87 -8.62 40.45
N ALA A 129 11.11 -8.04 39.26
CA ALA A 129 11.18 -8.78 38.01
C ALA A 129 12.02 -8.03 36.97
N TRP A 130 12.53 -8.78 35.99
CA TRP A 130 13.00 -8.23 34.71
C TRP A 130 11.93 -8.44 33.65
N VAL A 131 11.61 -7.38 32.93
CA VAL A 131 10.54 -7.33 31.92
C VAL A 131 11.11 -6.83 30.60
N LYS A 132 10.72 -7.44 29.49
CA LYS A 132 10.96 -6.98 28.13
C LYS A 132 9.62 -6.90 27.40
N PRO A 133 8.81 -5.87 27.66
CA PRO A 133 7.47 -5.80 27.10
C PRO A 133 7.50 -5.69 25.56
N ALA A 134 6.52 -6.28 24.90
CA ALA A 134 6.32 -6.06 23.47
C ALA A 134 6.06 -4.57 23.17
N ALA A 135 6.49 -4.10 21.99
CA ALA A 135 6.32 -2.72 21.56
C ALA A 135 4.85 -2.25 21.61
N ASN A 136 3.91 -3.19 21.46
CA ASN A 136 2.47 -2.96 21.58
C ASN A 136 1.85 -4.01 22.53
N LEU A 137 1.42 -3.56 23.71
CA LEU A 137 0.67 -4.39 24.65
C LEU A 137 -0.83 -4.33 24.30
N SER A 138 -1.41 -5.46 23.92
CA SER A 138 -2.84 -5.57 23.59
C SER A 138 -3.76 -5.58 24.82
N SER A 139 -3.23 -5.91 25.99
CA SER A 139 -3.97 -6.03 27.25
C SER A 139 -3.97 -4.73 28.05
N ALA A 140 -5.09 -4.44 28.72
CA ALA A 140 -5.21 -3.25 29.56
C ALA A 140 -4.37 -3.34 30.85
N PHE A 141 -4.27 -4.53 31.46
CA PHE A 141 -3.47 -4.74 32.68
C PHE A 141 -2.67 -6.04 32.69
N PRO A 142 -1.71 -6.23 31.77
CA PRO A 142 -1.00 -7.51 31.62
C PRO A 142 -0.25 -7.90 32.90
N TYR A 143 -0.36 -9.18 33.26
CA TYR A 143 0.17 -9.72 34.53
C TYR A 143 1.66 -10.02 34.42
N ILE A 144 2.47 -9.39 35.29
CA ILE A 144 3.83 -9.87 35.55
C ILE A 144 3.71 -11.09 36.47
N VAL A 145 3.13 -10.89 37.66
CA VAL A 145 2.86 -11.96 38.63
C VAL A 145 1.63 -11.61 39.47
N GLY A 146 0.80 -12.60 39.80
CA GLY A 146 -0.33 -12.41 40.70
C GLY A 146 -0.72 -13.67 41.44
N LYS A 147 -1.20 -13.50 42.67
CA LYS A 147 -1.74 -14.58 43.52
C LYS A 147 -3.22 -14.34 43.81
N GLY A 148 -4.01 -15.39 43.64
CA GLY A 148 -5.47 -15.33 43.75
C GLY A 148 -6.16 -14.90 42.46
N ARG A 149 -7.50 -14.90 42.49
CA ARG A 149 -8.43 -14.62 41.38
C ARG A 149 -8.36 -15.69 40.26
N THR A 150 -8.03 -16.93 40.61
CA THR A 150 -7.88 -18.04 39.66
C THR A 150 -9.22 -18.63 39.21
N HIS A 151 -10.28 -18.42 40.00
CA HIS A 151 -11.59 -19.08 39.88
C HIS A 151 -11.55 -20.60 40.07
N ASN A 152 -10.52 -21.11 40.74
CA ASN A 152 -10.47 -22.51 41.14
C ASN A 152 -11.61 -22.84 42.13
N PRO A 153 -12.20 -24.04 42.04
CA PRO A 153 -13.24 -24.47 42.97
C PRO A 153 -12.77 -24.35 44.43
N GLY A 154 -13.60 -23.76 45.30
CA GLY A 154 -13.30 -23.56 46.72
C GLY A 154 -12.71 -22.19 47.08
N PHE A 155 -12.36 -21.37 46.08
CA PHE A 155 -11.91 -19.99 46.28
C PHE A 155 -12.96 -18.99 45.80
N ASN A 156 -13.01 -17.81 46.42
CA ASN A 156 -13.89 -16.74 45.96
C ASN A 156 -13.35 -16.18 44.63
N PRO A 157 -14.15 -16.02 43.56
CA PRO A 157 -13.67 -15.56 42.25
C PRO A 157 -13.08 -14.13 42.25
N HIS A 158 -13.27 -13.36 43.33
CA HIS A 158 -12.77 -12.01 43.53
C HIS A 158 -11.63 -11.92 44.56
N ASN A 159 -11.02 -13.05 44.96
CA ASN A 159 -9.98 -13.15 45.99
C ASN A 159 -8.58 -12.71 45.54
N GLN A 160 -8.40 -11.55 44.90
CA GLN A 160 -7.05 -11.13 44.53
C GLN A 160 -6.21 -10.81 45.79
N ASN A 161 -5.28 -11.70 46.17
CA ASN A 161 -4.37 -11.44 47.29
C ASN A 161 -3.40 -10.30 46.95
N TYR A 162 -2.75 -10.38 45.79
CA TYR A 162 -1.92 -9.31 45.21
C TYR A 162 -1.60 -9.60 43.75
N ALA A 163 -1.34 -8.56 42.96
CA ALA A 163 -0.88 -8.66 41.59
C ALA A 163 0.02 -7.48 41.23
N LEU A 164 1.22 -7.77 40.71
CA LEU A 164 2.04 -6.81 39.98
C LEU A 164 1.76 -6.95 38.50
N ARG A 165 1.40 -5.84 37.86
CA ARG A 165 0.95 -5.76 36.48
C ARG A 165 1.58 -4.55 35.81
N LEU A 166 1.50 -4.48 34.49
CA LEU A 166 1.59 -3.21 33.80
C LEU A 166 0.19 -2.63 33.57
N ALA A 167 0.09 -1.34 33.30
CA ALA A 167 -1.09 -0.71 32.73
C ALA A 167 -0.78 -0.38 31.26
N GLY A 168 -1.61 -0.86 30.33
CA GLY A 168 -1.41 -0.67 28.89
C GLY A 168 -1.24 0.81 28.52
N GLY A 169 -0.36 1.09 27.56
CA GLY A 169 0.00 2.44 27.13
C GLY A 169 0.70 2.46 25.77
N LYS A 170 0.89 3.65 25.20
CA LYS A 170 1.63 3.86 23.93
C LYS A 170 3.04 4.36 24.23
N GLY A 171 4.05 3.57 23.88
CA GLY A 171 5.48 3.89 24.05
C GLY A 171 6.03 3.70 25.48
N SER A 172 5.19 3.71 26.52
CA SER A 172 5.56 3.26 27.87
C SER A 172 4.34 2.69 28.62
N ALA A 173 4.57 1.83 29.61
CA ALA A 173 3.54 1.15 30.38
C ALA A 173 3.77 1.31 31.91
N PRO A 174 2.91 2.07 32.63
CA PRO A 174 2.98 2.20 34.08
C PRO A 174 2.96 0.86 34.83
N LEU A 175 3.63 0.78 35.98
CA LEU A 175 3.46 -0.30 36.93
C LEU A 175 2.12 -0.16 37.65
N SER A 176 1.40 -1.26 37.78
CA SER A 176 0.13 -1.34 38.51
C SER A 176 0.21 -2.42 39.58
N PHE A 177 -0.05 -2.06 40.82
CA PHE A 177 -0.23 -2.99 41.92
C PHE A 177 -1.69 -3.08 42.31
N TYR A 178 -2.19 -4.29 42.55
CA TYR A 178 -3.61 -4.51 42.84
C TYR A 178 -3.85 -5.65 43.82
N PHE A 179 -4.70 -5.40 44.82
CA PHE A 179 -5.18 -6.40 45.76
C PHE A 179 -6.59 -6.08 46.23
N VAL A 180 -7.25 -7.03 46.86
CA VAL A 180 -8.61 -6.90 47.39
C VAL A 180 -8.55 -7.18 48.90
N ASP A 181 -9.23 -6.36 49.71
CA ASP A 181 -9.37 -6.60 51.16
C ASP A 181 -10.57 -7.50 51.49
N GLU A 182 -10.61 -8.03 52.72
CA GLU A 182 -11.63 -9.00 53.14
C GLU A 182 -13.05 -8.41 53.17
N ASP A 183 -13.20 -7.11 53.37
CA ASP A 183 -14.51 -6.45 53.45
C ASP A 183 -15.13 -6.28 52.05
N ILE A 184 -14.29 -6.03 51.04
CA ILE A 184 -14.72 -5.98 49.64
C ILE A 184 -15.23 -7.36 49.18
N VAL A 185 -14.58 -8.45 49.61
CA VAL A 185 -15.01 -9.81 49.26
C VAL A 185 -16.31 -10.21 49.96
N LYS A 186 -16.53 -9.77 51.21
CA LYS A 186 -17.76 -10.03 51.98
C LYS A 186 -18.97 -9.19 51.52
N GLY A 187 -18.73 -8.06 50.86
CA GLY A 187 -19.78 -7.08 50.48
C GLY A 187 -20.71 -7.49 49.34
N GLY A 188 -20.43 -8.58 48.61
CA GLY A 188 -21.39 -9.22 47.69
C GLY A 188 -21.85 -8.44 46.44
N SER A 189 -21.26 -7.29 46.10
CA SER A 189 -21.63 -6.55 44.88
C SER A 189 -20.95 -7.12 43.63
N SER A 190 -21.59 -7.01 42.47
CA SER A 190 -21.03 -7.40 41.17
C SER A 190 -19.92 -6.44 40.67
N GLU A 191 -19.65 -5.36 41.39
CA GLU A 191 -18.65 -4.33 41.08
C GLU A 191 -17.57 -4.25 42.18
N THR A 192 -16.97 -5.38 42.56
CA THR A 192 -15.86 -5.40 43.54
C THR A 192 -14.58 -4.80 42.95
N ASN A 193 -14.44 -3.49 43.11
CA ASN A 193 -13.21 -2.77 42.80
C ASN A 193 -12.23 -2.90 43.97
N GLY A 194 -11.17 -3.70 43.80
CA GLY A 194 -10.05 -3.77 44.75
C GLY A 194 -9.18 -2.52 44.74
N HIS A 195 -8.22 -2.44 45.66
CA HIS A 195 -7.27 -1.34 45.76
C HIS A 195 -6.23 -1.43 44.64
N ARG A 196 -6.19 -0.42 43.75
CA ARG A 196 -5.18 -0.32 42.69
C ARG A 196 -4.33 0.91 42.87
N TRP A 197 -3.02 0.73 42.81
CA TRP A 197 -2.05 1.78 42.69
C TRP A 197 -1.39 1.72 41.30
N THR A 198 -1.22 2.86 40.66
CA THR A 198 -0.58 2.96 39.34
C THR A 198 0.51 4.03 39.36
N SER A 199 1.69 3.71 38.85
CA SER A 199 2.82 4.65 38.79
C SER A 199 2.58 5.78 37.77
N GLN A 200 3.29 6.89 37.96
CA GLN A 200 3.31 8.00 37.00
C GLN A 200 4.28 7.72 35.85
N ALA A 201 5.47 7.17 36.13
CA ALA A 201 6.40 6.73 35.10
C ALA A 201 6.03 5.34 34.61
N GLY A 202 6.26 5.08 33.32
CA GLY A 202 6.08 3.77 32.70
C GLY A 202 7.39 3.10 32.35
N VAL A 203 7.36 1.77 32.29
CA VAL A 203 8.38 0.94 31.66
C VAL A 203 8.39 1.28 30.17
N PRO A 204 9.52 1.69 29.57
CA PRO A 204 9.58 1.93 28.13
C PRO A 204 9.18 0.69 27.33
N LEU A 205 8.51 0.89 26.19
CA LEU A 205 8.18 -0.17 25.24
C LEU A 205 9.16 -0.11 24.05
N ASP A 206 10.46 -0.10 24.36
CA ASP A 206 11.57 0.11 23.42
C ASP A 206 12.23 -1.21 22.95
N GLY A 207 11.73 -2.35 23.44
CA GLY A 207 12.26 -3.67 23.10
C GLY A 207 13.51 -4.06 23.89
N ASP A 208 13.88 -3.33 24.94
CA ASP A 208 14.97 -3.67 25.85
C ASP A 208 14.48 -4.31 27.16
N TRP A 209 15.41 -4.91 27.91
CA TRP A 209 15.13 -5.43 29.25
C TRP A 209 15.13 -4.29 30.28
N HIS A 210 14.09 -4.27 31.11
CA HIS A 210 13.91 -3.31 32.19
C HIS A 210 13.73 -4.02 33.52
N HIS A 211 14.30 -3.42 34.57
CA HIS A 211 14.16 -3.90 35.93
C HIS A 211 13.01 -3.19 36.62
N VAL A 212 12.08 -3.93 37.21
CA VAL A 212 10.91 -3.38 37.89
C VAL A 212 10.80 -3.92 39.30
N VAL A 213 10.55 -3.03 40.26
CA VAL A 213 10.37 -3.40 41.67
C VAL A 213 9.20 -2.65 42.27
N LEU A 214 8.40 -3.33 43.08
CA LEU A 214 7.37 -2.72 43.91
C LEU A 214 7.61 -3.13 45.37
N VAL A 215 7.62 -2.14 46.26
CA VAL A 215 7.71 -2.30 47.71
C VAL A 215 6.43 -1.75 48.34
N TYR A 216 5.80 -2.51 49.25
CA TYR A 216 4.62 -2.06 49.98
C TYR A 216 4.53 -2.73 51.36
N GLU A 217 4.05 -1.99 52.37
CA GLU A 217 3.63 -2.55 53.65
C GLU A 217 2.11 -2.48 53.76
N PHE A 218 1.47 -3.65 53.81
CA PHE A 218 0.01 -3.75 53.79
C PHE A 218 -0.63 -3.01 54.97
N GLY A 219 -1.58 -2.14 54.67
CA GLY A 219 -2.24 -1.30 55.66
C GLY A 219 -1.52 0.02 55.99
N LYS A 220 -0.37 0.30 55.36
CA LYS A 220 0.28 1.62 55.38
C LYS A 220 0.31 2.19 53.97
N PRO A 221 -0.74 2.91 53.51
CA PRO A 221 -0.87 3.30 52.11
C PRO A 221 0.27 4.17 51.59
N ASP A 222 0.88 4.98 52.46
CA ASP A 222 2.02 5.86 52.11
C ASP A 222 3.36 5.11 52.00
N SER A 223 3.41 3.81 52.34
CA SER A 223 4.63 2.99 52.24
C SER A 223 4.93 2.54 50.81
N ILE A 224 3.95 2.60 49.90
CA ILE A 224 4.11 2.06 48.54
C ILE A 224 5.19 2.83 47.76
N ARG A 225 6.15 2.09 47.19
CA ARG A 225 7.18 2.61 46.30
C ARG A 225 7.29 1.69 45.11
N ALA A 226 7.38 2.26 43.91
CA ALA A 226 7.73 1.52 42.72
C ALA A 226 9.05 2.04 42.16
N TYR A 227 9.82 1.17 41.54
CA TYR A 227 11.09 1.47 40.92
C TYR A 227 11.11 0.91 39.51
N ILE A 228 11.62 1.70 38.58
CA ILE A 228 11.86 1.30 37.19
C ILE A 228 13.34 1.60 36.92
N ASN A 229 14.09 0.58 36.53
CA ASN A 229 15.52 0.65 36.27
C ASN A 229 16.30 1.26 37.44
N GLY A 230 15.99 0.81 38.66
CA GLY A 230 16.61 1.29 39.91
C GLY A 230 16.16 2.68 40.38
N LYS A 231 15.30 3.38 39.63
CA LYS A 231 14.83 4.74 39.98
C LYS A 231 13.42 4.71 40.53
N VAL A 232 13.20 5.37 41.67
CA VAL A 232 11.87 5.51 42.29
C VAL A 232 10.91 6.30 41.41
N THR A 233 9.65 5.89 41.37
CA THR A 233 8.56 6.62 40.71
C THR A 233 7.39 6.85 41.66
N ALA A 234 6.78 8.03 41.55
CA ALA A 234 5.53 8.34 42.23
C ALA A 234 4.35 7.62 41.56
N GLY A 235 3.19 7.62 42.20
CA GLY A 235 1.97 7.05 41.65
C GLY A 235 0.75 7.42 42.47
N LYS A 236 -0.41 6.88 42.10
CA LYS A 236 -1.68 7.21 42.73
C LYS A 236 -2.53 5.95 42.93
N TRP A 237 -3.31 5.95 43.99
CA TRP A 237 -4.40 5.01 44.17
C TRP A 237 -5.57 5.44 43.28
N ASP A 238 -5.87 4.68 42.24
CA ASP A 238 -6.84 5.04 41.20
C ASP A 238 -8.01 4.06 41.09
N LEU A 239 -8.10 3.09 42.01
CA LEU A 239 -9.24 2.20 42.19
C LEU A 239 -9.41 1.89 43.68
N ALA A 240 -10.64 2.05 44.20
CA ALA A 240 -11.02 1.92 45.61
C ALA A 240 -10.22 2.74 46.64
N GLY A 241 -9.23 3.53 46.19
CA GLY A 241 -8.44 4.43 47.01
C GLY A 241 -7.38 3.73 47.87
N ALA A 242 -6.62 4.55 48.58
CA ALA A 242 -5.68 4.13 49.60
C ALA A 242 -6.41 3.40 50.75
N THR A 243 -5.80 2.38 51.31
CA THR A 243 -6.40 1.58 52.39
C THR A 243 -5.43 1.34 53.54
N THR A 244 -5.98 1.22 54.74
CA THR A 244 -5.28 0.78 55.95
C THR A 244 -5.47 -0.70 56.24
N LYS A 245 -6.19 -1.43 55.39
CA LYS A 245 -6.46 -2.87 55.54
C LYS A 245 -5.44 -3.73 54.79
N GLY A 246 -5.32 -4.98 55.22
CA GLY A 246 -4.54 -6.00 54.54
C GLY A 246 -5.30 -6.63 53.36
N PRO A 247 -4.63 -7.43 52.53
CA PRO A 247 -5.27 -8.15 51.45
C PRO A 247 -6.04 -9.35 52.01
N ILE A 248 -6.95 -9.90 51.21
CA ILE A 248 -7.50 -11.23 51.46
C ILE A 248 -6.37 -12.26 51.47
N VAL A 249 -6.45 -13.22 52.39
CA VAL A 249 -5.40 -14.21 52.63
C VAL A 249 -5.95 -15.62 52.50
N ASP A 250 -5.51 -16.33 51.47
CA ASP A 250 -5.86 -17.73 51.23
C ASP A 250 -4.73 -18.51 50.50
N SER A 251 -4.99 -19.78 50.25
CA SER A 251 -4.06 -20.70 49.60
C SER A 251 -4.26 -20.81 48.09
N ASP A 252 -4.88 -19.82 47.43
CA ASP A 252 -5.09 -19.86 45.97
C ASP A 252 -3.76 -19.75 45.20
N GLU A 253 -3.72 -20.12 43.93
CA GLU A 253 -2.47 -20.26 43.17
C GLU A 253 -1.81 -18.91 42.85
N LEU A 254 -0.51 -18.97 42.55
CA LEU A 254 0.27 -17.86 42.01
C LEU A 254 0.54 -18.12 40.53
N TRP A 255 0.22 -17.16 39.67
CA TRP A 255 0.42 -17.23 38.22
C TRP A 255 1.37 -16.13 37.74
N VAL A 256 2.20 -16.46 36.75
CA VAL A 256 3.09 -15.55 36.03
C VAL A 256 2.62 -15.45 34.58
N GLY A 257 2.55 -14.23 34.04
CA GLY A 257 2.29 -13.98 32.61
C GLY A 257 0.82 -13.83 32.20
N SER A 258 -0.18 -14.34 32.94
CA SER A 258 -1.59 -14.08 32.60
C SER A 258 -2.58 -14.26 33.75
N SER A 259 -3.83 -13.89 33.47
CA SER A 259 -5.03 -14.12 34.29
C SER A 259 -5.97 -15.14 33.63
N MET A 260 -7.04 -15.54 34.32
CA MET A 260 -7.83 -16.76 34.05
C MET A 260 -8.40 -16.88 32.63
N ASN A 261 -8.73 -15.76 31.98
CA ASN A 261 -9.32 -15.75 30.63
C ASN A 261 -8.39 -15.27 29.52
N GLY A 262 -7.12 -14.98 29.80
CA GLY A 262 -6.19 -14.48 28.78
C GLY A 262 -6.45 -13.03 28.34
N HIS A 263 -7.39 -12.33 28.97
CA HIS A 263 -7.69 -10.92 28.68
C HIS A 263 -6.60 -9.95 29.17
N ASN A 264 -5.74 -10.41 30.08
CA ASN A 264 -4.66 -9.61 30.66
C ASN A 264 -3.33 -10.37 30.59
N THR A 265 -3.02 -10.89 29.41
CA THR A 265 -1.80 -11.66 29.16
C THR A 265 -0.64 -10.73 28.85
N TYR A 266 0.47 -10.97 29.53
CA TYR A 266 1.74 -10.34 29.23
C TYR A 266 2.23 -10.75 27.85
N GLN A 267 2.82 -9.80 27.13
CA GLN A 267 3.38 -10.02 25.81
C GLN A 267 4.81 -9.50 25.85
N GLY A 268 5.78 -10.36 25.58
CA GLY A 268 7.21 -10.09 25.70
C GLY A 268 7.95 -11.06 26.61
N GLY A 269 9.19 -10.70 26.93
CA GLY A 269 10.08 -11.48 27.80
C GLY A 269 9.88 -11.18 29.28
N LEU A 270 9.97 -12.21 30.12
CA LEU A 270 9.98 -12.11 31.59
C LEU A 270 11.15 -12.92 32.13
N ASP A 271 11.82 -12.36 33.12
CA ASP A 271 12.96 -13.01 33.77
C ASP A 271 13.04 -12.63 35.27
N GLU A 272 13.76 -13.44 36.05
CA GLU A 272 14.20 -13.10 37.41
C GLU A 272 13.08 -12.60 38.36
N VAL A 273 11.95 -13.32 38.41
CA VAL A 273 10.80 -12.93 39.25
C VAL A 273 11.07 -13.33 40.71
N ALA A 274 11.13 -12.35 41.62
CA ALA A 274 11.38 -12.55 43.04
C ALA A 274 10.32 -11.90 43.94
N ILE A 275 9.96 -12.57 45.04
CA ILE A 275 9.04 -12.06 46.07
C ILE A 275 9.72 -12.14 47.43
N TYR A 276 9.66 -11.06 48.21
CA TYR A 276 10.26 -10.95 49.53
C TYR A 276 9.22 -10.57 50.59
N ARG A 277 9.40 -11.03 51.84
CA ARG A 277 8.64 -10.58 53.02
C ARG A 277 9.27 -9.40 53.76
N GLN A 278 10.17 -8.69 53.09
CA GLN A 278 10.84 -7.50 53.61
C GLN A 278 10.75 -6.36 52.59
N ALA A 279 10.79 -5.13 53.07
CA ALA A 279 10.91 -3.95 52.23
C ALA A 279 12.38 -3.75 51.86
N LEU A 280 12.75 -4.03 50.60
CA LEU A 280 14.12 -3.77 50.13
C LEU A 280 14.40 -2.26 50.12
N SER A 281 15.64 -1.89 50.46
CA SER A 281 16.05 -0.48 50.46
C SER A 281 16.21 0.06 49.04
N ALA A 282 16.10 1.38 48.89
CA ALA A 282 16.30 2.06 47.61
C ALA A 282 17.72 1.83 47.07
N GLU A 283 18.72 1.74 47.95
CA GLU A 283 20.13 1.48 47.60
C GLU A 283 20.30 0.08 47.02
N THR A 284 19.71 -0.94 47.67
CA THR A 284 19.71 -2.31 47.17
C THR A 284 19.08 -2.37 45.79
N ILE A 285 17.88 -1.78 45.62
CA ILE A 285 17.15 -1.77 44.34
C ILE A 285 17.93 -1.02 43.26
N ALA A 286 18.54 0.12 43.58
CA ALA A 286 19.35 0.87 42.61
C ALA A 286 20.57 0.06 42.13
N ALA A 287 21.20 -0.72 43.02
CA ALA A 287 22.34 -1.57 42.68
C ALA A 287 21.99 -2.80 41.82
N ARG A 288 20.69 -3.15 41.69
CA ARG A 288 20.19 -4.25 40.85
C ARG A 288 20.26 -3.95 39.36
N TYR A 289 20.04 -2.69 38.98
CA TYR A 289 20.02 -2.28 37.59
C TYR A 289 21.37 -1.69 37.16
N ARG A 290 22.15 -2.49 36.43
CA ARG A 290 23.35 -2.02 35.73
C ARG A 290 23.22 -2.36 34.25
N ARG A 291 23.18 -1.32 33.41
CA ARG A 291 23.15 -1.42 31.95
C ARG A 291 24.29 -0.58 31.37
N HIS A 292 25.11 -1.18 30.52
CA HIS A 292 26.08 -0.45 29.70
C HIS A 292 25.36 0.19 28.52
N ALA A 293 25.72 1.42 28.17
CA ALA A 293 25.18 2.06 26.97
C ALA A 293 25.65 1.31 25.72
N VAL A 294 24.70 0.87 24.89
CA VAL A 294 24.97 0.24 23.60
C VAL A 294 24.57 1.21 22.50
N ASP A 295 25.51 1.51 21.60
CA ASP A 295 25.21 2.22 20.36
C ASP A 295 24.81 1.19 19.29
N TYR A 296 23.52 0.86 19.28
CA TYR A 296 22.96 -0.13 18.37
C TYR A 296 23.15 0.23 16.89
N LEU A 297 23.15 1.53 16.57
CA LEU A 297 23.34 2.00 15.20
C LEU A 297 24.80 1.86 14.78
N GLN A 298 25.75 2.17 15.68
CA GLN A 298 27.16 1.91 15.44
C GLN A 298 27.42 0.41 15.21
N GLN A 299 26.83 -0.47 16.02
CA GLN A 299 26.92 -1.93 15.81
C GLN A 299 26.33 -2.36 14.47
N LEU A 300 25.20 -1.78 14.06
CA LEU A 300 24.60 -2.05 12.75
C LEU A 300 25.57 -1.67 11.62
N VAL A 301 26.19 -0.50 11.69
CA VAL A 301 27.17 -0.04 10.70
C VAL A 301 28.42 -0.92 10.70
N GLU A 302 28.94 -1.29 11.87
CA GLU A 302 30.13 -2.16 12.00
C GLU A 302 29.87 -3.58 11.50
N ALA A 303 28.68 -4.14 11.76
CA ALA A 303 28.27 -5.43 11.24
C ALA A 303 28.12 -5.39 9.71
N ALA A 304 27.50 -4.33 9.19
CA ALA A 304 27.40 -4.05 7.77
C ALA A 304 28.77 -3.90 7.10
N ALA A 305 29.75 -3.28 7.75
CA ALA A 305 31.10 -3.16 7.23
C ALA A 305 31.82 -4.52 7.03
N GLN A 306 31.34 -5.58 7.69
CA GLN A 306 31.84 -6.95 7.50
C GLN A 306 31.23 -7.63 6.27
N THR A 307 30.08 -7.16 5.78
CA THR A 307 29.45 -7.67 4.56
C THR A 307 30.07 -7.00 3.32
N GLN A 308 30.02 -7.71 2.19
CA GLN A 308 30.63 -7.24 0.94
C GLN A 308 29.61 -7.26 -0.21
N PRO A 309 28.55 -6.43 -0.16
CA PRO A 309 27.59 -6.38 -1.25
C PRO A 309 28.22 -5.75 -2.49
N GLU A 310 28.10 -6.43 -3.62
CA GLU A 310 28.61 -5.98 -4.94
C GLU A 310 27.74 -4.87 -5.57
N GLN A 311 26.56 -4.64 -5.01
CA GLN A 311 25.60 -3.58 -5.39
C GLN A 311 25.20 -2.78 -4.16
N VAL A 312 24.54 -1.63 -4.36
CA VAL A 312 23.99 -0.87 -3.23
C VAL A 312 22.81 -1.64 -2.66
N GLU A 313 22.92 -2.01 -1.39
CA GLU A 313 21.89 -2.74 -0.66
C GLU A 313 21.11 -1.76 0.23
N VAL A 314 19.79 -1.88 0.21
CA VAL A 314 18.86 -1.04 0.97
C VAL A 314 18.08 -1.93 1.93
N GLU A 315 18.25 -1.68 3.21
CA GLU A 315 17.55 -2.34 4.30
C GLU A 315 16.57 -1.36 4.94
N VAL A 316 15.37 -1.85 5.27
CA VAL A 316 14.35 -1.03 5.93
C VAL A 316 13.91 -1.69 7.23
N HIS A 317 13.98 -0.93 8.32
CA HIS A 317 13.58 -1.34 9.65
C HIS A 317 12.34 -0.56 10.10
N GLU A 318 11.33 -1.31 10.53
CA GLU A 318 10.09 -0.78 11.13
C GLU A 318 10.19 -0.82 12.67
N GLY A 319 9.27 -0.12 13.35
CA GLY A 319 9.16 -0.18 14.81
C GLY A 319 10.28 0.55 15.57
N ILE A 320 10.87 1.58 14.96
CA ILE A 320 11.87 2.43 15.60
C ILE A 320 11.20 3.56 16.42
N SER A 321 11.93 4.13 17.37
CA SER A 321 11.43 5.21 18.23
C SER A 321 11.01 6.45 17.43
N SER A 322 9.92 7.10 17.85
CA SER A 322 9.50 8.40 17.31
C SER A 322 10.29 9.59 17.85
N SER A 323 11.26 9.36 18.75
CA SER A 323 12.13 10.42 19.24
C SER A 323 12.98 11.01 18.11
N ARG A 324 13.18 12.32 18.13
CA ARG A 324 14.05 13.02 17.15
C ARG A 324 15.52 12.94 17.56
N ASP A 325 15.98 11.72 17.81
CA ASP A 325 17.36 11.39 18.13
C ASP A 325 17.70 9.99 17.60
N TRP A 326 18.99 9.66 17.63
CA TRP A 326 19.52 8.41 17.09
C TRP A 326 19.68 7.31 18.16
N LYS A 327 18.97 7.41 19.29
CA LYS A 327 19.09 6.47 20.43
C LYS A 327 17.94 5.49 20.42
N PHE A 328 17.99 4.53 19.51
CA PHE A 328 17.02 3.44 19.43
C PHE A 328 17.66 2.17 18.90
N ARG A 329 17.00 1.03 19.18
CA ARG A 329 17.36 -0.27 18.62
C ARG A 329 16.44 -0.57 17.44
N PRO A 330 16.96 -0.88 16.24
CA PRO A 330 16.16 -1.46 15.18
C PRO A 330 15.65 -2.83 15.64
N THR A 331 14.34 -2.98 15.80
CA THR A 331 13.74 -4.18 16.40
C THR A 331 13.54 -5.30 15.39
N GLN A 332 13.37 -4.98 14.09
CA GLN A 332 13.22 -5.97 13.02
C GLN A 332 13.57 -5.38 11.63
N GLN A 333 14.45 -6.06 10.89
CA GLN A 333 14.66 -5.81 9.46
C GLN A 333 13.50 -6.43 8.68
N GLN A 334 12.78 -5.62 7.90
CA GLN A 334 11.58 -6.07 7.20
C GLN A 334 11.89 -6.62 5.81
N PHE A 335 12.77 -5.95 5.06
CA PHE A 335 13.16 -6.37 3.71
C PHE A 335 14.49 -5.77 3.28
N VAL A 336 15.04 -6.36 2.23
CA VAL A 336 16.28 -5.97 1.56
C VAL A 336 16.03 -5.95 0.06
N TYR A 337 16.47 -4.89 -0.59
CA TYR A 337 16.54 -4.84 -2.05
C TYR A 337 17.81 -4.14 -2.50
N ARG A 338 18.09 -4.16 -3.82
CA ARG A 338 19.32 -3.63 -4.38
C ARG A 338 19.02 -2.56 -5.41
N THR A 339 19.88 -1.55 -5.46
CA THR A 339 19.83 -0.48 -6.44
C THR A 339 21.24 -0.18 -6.96
N ASP A 340 21.34 0.66 -7.99
CA ASP A 340 22.61 0.98 -8.63
C ASP A 340 23.43 2.02 -7.84
N ALA A 341 22.77 2.86 -7.03
CA ALA A 341 23.38 4.02 -6.39
C ALA A 341 22.77 4.32 -5.02
N PHE A 342 23.47 5.10 -4.20
CA PHE A 342 22.99 5.69 -2.96
C PHE A 342 22.02 6.84 -3.24
N ALA A 343 20.93 6.50 -3.94
CA ALA A 343 19.85 7.38 -4.30
C ALA A 343 18.54 6.62 -4.18
N LEU A 344 17.52 7.22 -3.57
CA LEU A 344 16.19 6.64 -3.43
C LEU A 344 15.12 7.67 -3.78
N THR A 345 14.18 7.28 -4.63
CA THR A 345 12.99 8.08 -4.98
C THR A 345 11.71 7.62 -4.28
N ASP A 346 11.66 6.35 -3.90
CA ASP A 346 10.53 5.74 -3.19
C ASP A 346 10.98 4.51 -2.39
N LEU A 347 10.07 3.90 -1.63
CA LEU A 347 10.27 2.63 -0.94
C LEU A 347 9.37 1.54 -1.54
N PRO A 348 9.83 0.28 -1.59
CA PRO A 348 8.97 -0.82 -2.03
C PRO A 348 7.71 -0.97 -1.17
N HIS A 349 6.64 -1.46 -1.78
CA HIS A 349 5.37 -1.68 -1.09
C HIS A 349 5.49 -2.78 -0.03
N LYS A 350 4.72 -2.65 1.05
CA LYS A 350 4.50 -3.74 2.01
C LYS A 350 3.27 -4.52 1.57
N TYR A 351 3.31 -5.85 1.66
CA TYR A 351 2.18 -6.71 1.32
C TYR A 351 1.75 -7.54 2.53
N ASN A 352 0.45 -7.67 2.72
CA ASN A 352 -0.09 -8.64 3.67
C ASN A 352 -0.04 -10.08 3.10
N SER A 353 -0.48 -11.07 3.87
CA SER A 353 -0.46 -12.50 3.47
C SER A 353 -1.35 -12.85 2.27
N ARG A 354 -2.16 -11.92 1.77
CA ARG A 354 -2.95 -12.07 0.53
C ARG A 354 -2.32 -11.36 -0.66
N GLY A 355 -1.17 -10.70 -0.47
CA GLY A 355 -0.53 -9.91 -1.52
C GLY A 355 -1.30 -8.61 -1.83
N ILE A 356 -1.95 -8.03 -0.84
CA ILE A 356 -2.59 -6.70 -0.93
C ILE A 356 -1.65 -5.69 -0.26
N ILE A 357 -1.51 -4.51 -0.86
CA ILE A 357 -0.69 -3.41 -0.32
C ILE A 357 -1.17 -3.08 1.11
N ASP A 358 -0.24 -3.04 2.04
CA ASP A 358 -0.47 -2.81 3.47
C ASP A 358 0.26 -1.56 3.96
N ASP A 359 -0.20 -1.00 5.08
CA ASP A 359 0.35 0.25 5.61
C ASP A 359 1.74 0.05 6.23
N ARG A 360 2.63 1.01 5.95
CA ARG A 360 3.87 1.22 6.72
C ARG A 360 3.67 2.35 7.73
N GLU A 361 3.58 2.00 9.01
CA GLU A 361 3.60 3.00 10.08
C GLU A 361 5.04 3.48 10.30
N GLY A 362 5.28 4.79 10.10
CA GLY A 362 6.57 5.43 10.38
C GLY A 362 6.79 5.70 11.88
N PRO A 363 8.00 6.15 12.26
CA PRO A 363 9.15 6.35 11.40
C PRO A 363 9.82 5.03 11.00
N LEU A 364 10.52 5.05 9.86
CA LEU A 364 11.35 3.94 9.40
C LEU A 364 12.82 4.33 9.47
N LEU A 365 13.70 3.37 9.79
CA LEU A 365 15.12 3.48 9.52
C LEU A 365 15.41 2.84 8.16
N VAL A 366 15.95 3.60 7.23
CA VAL A 366 16.44 3.14 5.92
C VAL A 366 17.96 3.12 5.98
N HIS A 367 18.55 1.93 5.88
CA HIS A 367 19.98 1.74 5.86
C HIS A 367 20.42 1.38 4.43
N VAL A 368 21.21 2.26 3.82
CA VAL A 368 21.76 2.06 2.47
C VAL A 368 23.26 1.80 2.59
N GLN A 369 23.77 0.74 1.98
CA GLN A 369 25.19 0.36 2.11
C GLN A 369 25.79 -0.30 0.87
N ALA A 370 27.10 -0.10 0.69
CA ALA A 370 27.92 -0.75 -0.34
C ALA A 370 29.41 -0.46 -0.15
N LYS A 371 30.26 -1.28 -0.78
CA LYS A 371 31.66 -0.91 -1.01
C LYS A 371 31.79 -0.02 -2.23
N VAL A 372 32.44 1.14 -2.07
CA VAL A 372 32.66 2.10 -3.16
C VAL A 372 34.12 2.53 -3.16
N ALA A 373 34.76 2.45 -4.33
CA ALA A 373 36.07 3.06 -4.55
C ALA A 373 35.88 4.47 -5.11
N PHE A 374 36.28 5.48 -4.33
CA PHE A 374 36.29 6.85 -4.83
C PHE A 374 37.56 7.12 -5.64
N PRO A 375 37.52 7.98 -6.66
CA PRO A 375 38.73 8.40 -7.36
C PRO A 375 39.76 8.97 -6.38
N PRO A 376 41.07 8.66 -6.51
CA PRO A 376 42.07 9.18 -5.61
C PRO A 376 42.18 10.71 -5.70
N GLY A 377 42.46 11.37 -4.56
CA GLY A 377 42.57 12.82 -4.46
C GLY A 377 41.48 13.46 -3.59
N GLU A 378 41.44 14.78 -3.56
CA GLU A 378 40.38 15.53 -2.87
C GLU A 378 39.05 15.32 -3.60
N GLN A 379 38.05 14.84 -2.87
CA GLN A 379 36.67 14.65 -3.31
C GLN A 379 35.73 15.52 -2.48
N GLU A 380 34.62 15.94 -3.08
CA GLU A 380 33.47 16.52 -2.39
C GLU A 380 32.30 15.55 -2.47
N LEU A 381 31.82 15.10 -1.31
CA LEU A 381 30.58 14.35 -1.17
C LEU A 381 29.42 15.32 -0.95
N ILE A 382 28.29 15.08 -1.62
CA ILE A 382 27.09 15.90 -1.54
C ILE A 382 25.95 14.99 -1.06
N LEU A 383 25.52 15.19 0.19
CA LEU A 383 24.47 14.43 0.84
C LEU A 383 23.19 15.26 0.93
N ARG A 384 22.11 14.77 0.30
CA ARG A 384 20.79 15.42 0.32
C ARG A 384 19.72 14.53 0.89
N SER A 385 18.85 15.11 1.71
CA SER A 385 17.75 14.37 2.35
C SER A 385 16.59 15.28 2.76
N LEU A 386 15.38 14.72 2.79
CA LEU A 386 14.20 15.40 3.34
C LEU A 386 14.20 15.44 4.88
N ASN A 387 14.69 14.37 5.50
CA ASN A 387 14.74 14.19 6.96
C ASN A 387 16.16 13.81 7.42
N ALA A 388 16.33 13.46 8.70
CA ALA A 388 17.62 13.13 9.29
C ALA A 388 18.31 12.00 8.53
N VAL A 389 19.61 12.17 8.29
CA VAL A 389 20.47 11.15 7.70
C VAL A 389 21.88 11.25 8.31
N ARG A 390 22.52 10.11 8.51
CA ARG A 390 23.93 9.99 8.90
C ARG A 390 24.71 9.21 7.86
N LEU A 391 25.88 9.72 7.49
CA LEU A 391 26.81 9.09 6.58
C LEU A 391 28.03 8.58 7.34
N TYR A 392 28.34 7.31 7.14
CA TYR A 392 29.50 6.62 7.69
C TYR A 392 30.41 6.13 6.57
N ILE A 393 31.72 6.23 6.80
CA ILE A 393 32.76 5.64 5.94
C ILE A 393 33.64 4.78 6.85
N ASP A 394 33.75 3.50 6.52
CA ASP A 394 34.50 2.49 7.29
C ASP A 394 34.16 2.52 8.79
N GLY A 395 32.87 2.61 9.11
CA GLY A 395 32.37 2.66 10.49
C GLY A 395 32.50 4.03 11.18
N THR A 396 33.13 5.02 10.55
CA THR A 396 33.31 6.36 11.13
C THR A 396 32.25 7.33 10.61
N LEU A 397 31.54 8.02 11.50
CA LEU A 397 30.58 9.07 11.13
C LEU A 397 31.32 10.27 10.49
N VAL A 398 30.97 10.60 9.24
CA VAL A 398 31.61 11.68 8.47
C VAL A 398 30.69 12.88 8.23
N GLY A 399 29.37 12.72 8.39
CA GLY A 399 28.42 13.83 8.27
C GLY A 399 26.98 13.46 8.62
N GLU A 400 26.16 14.45 9.00
CA GLU A 400 24.73 14.27 9.24
C GLU A 400 23.90 15.49 8.81
N ASN A 401 22.68 15.25 8.32
CA ASN A 401 21.62 16.27 8.27
C ASN A 401 20.67 16.09 9.46
N PRO A 402 20.13 17.19 10.02
CA PRO A 402 19.27 17.12 11.19
C PRO A 402 17.85 16.62 10.87
N PHE A 403 17.12 16.23 11.93
CA PHE A 403 15.72 15.84 11.87
C PHE A 403 14.83 16.97 11.37
N MET A 404 13.90 16.63 10.47
CA MET A 404 12.97 17.57 9.87
C MET A 404 12.12 18.32 10.91
N ASN A 405 11.67 19.51 10.53
CA ASN A 405 10.69 20.25 11.31
C ASN A 405 9.29 19.61 11.14
N LEU A 406 8.58 19.42 12.25
CA LEU A 406 7.24 18.82 12.29
C LEU A 406 6.12 19.87 12.31
N ASN A 407 6.44 21.17 12.31
CA ASN A 407 5.43 22.22 12.25
C ASN A 407 4.70 22.17 10.90
N SER A 408 3.40 21.89 10.97
CA SER A 408 2.50 21.68 9.84
C SER A 408 1.54 22.86 9.60
N SER A 409 1.75 23.99 10.29
CA SER A 409 0.99 25.23 10.08
C SER A 409 1.14 25.76 8.67
N ALA A 410 0.08 26.36 8.12
CA ALA A 410 0.06 27.02 6.81
C ALA A 410 0.69 28.43 6.80
N HIS A 411 1.21 28.89 7.94
CA HIS A 411 1.84 30.22 8.12
C HIS A 411 3.38 30.18 8.12
N GLY A 412 3.96 29.12 7.57
CA GLY A 412 5.40 29.05 7.30
C GLY A 412 5.82 29.99 6.15
N THR A 413 7.11 29.97 5.84
CA THR A 413 7.72 30.74 4.75
C THR A 413 8.03 29.83 3.58
N MET A 414 7.92 30.34 2.35
CA MET A 414 8.26 29.60 1.14
C MET A 414 9.71 29.08 1.19
N HIS A 415 9.93 27.86 0.72
CA HIS A 415 11.25 27.27 0.55
C HIS A 415 11.80 27.63 -0.83
N PRO A 416 12.64 28.67 -0.98
CA PRO A 416 13.13 29.06 -2.30
C PRO A 416 13.95 27.92 -2.92
N LEU A 417 13.75 27.67 -4.21
CA LEU A 417 14.59 26.75 -4.96
C LEU A 417 16.00 27.33 -5.03
N LYS A 418 16.99 26.54 -4.61
CA LYS A 418 18.40 26.92 -4.74
C LYS A 418 18.87 26.53 -6.14
N PRO A 419 19.42 27.47 -6.93
CA PRO A 419 20.00 27.12 -8.22
C PRO A 419 21.19 26.16 -8.00
N PRO A 420 21.40 25.20 -8.92
CA PRO A 420 22.54 24.30 -8.81
C PRO A 420 23.85 25.09 -8.91
N LEU A 421 24.82 24.78 -8.07
CA LEU A 421 26.09 25.53 -8.04
C LEU A 421 26.96 25.24 -9.27
N HIS A 422 26.90 24.01 -9.80
CA HIS A 422 27.77 23.55 -10.88
C HIS A 422 27.01 22.77 -11.98
N GLY A 423 25.75 23.10 -12.22
CA GLY A 423 24.90 22.38 -13.20
C GLY A 423 24.47 20.98 -12.73
N GLU A 424 24.69 20.69 -11.44
CA GLU A 424 24.23 19.48 -10.77
C GLU A 424 22.70 19.39 -10.67
N LEU A 425 22.18 18.25 -10.23
CA LEU A 425 20.76 18.03 -9.97
C LEU A 425 20.17 19.17 -9.13
N SER A 426 19.00 19.69 -9.53
CA SER A 426 18.32 20.74 -8.78
C SER A 426 17.79 20.23 -7.42
N LEU A 427 18.09 20.94 -6.33
CA LEU A 427 17.66 20.57 -4.97
C LEU A 427 16.14 20.77 -4.80
N PRO A 428 15.37 19.75 -4.39
CA PRO A 428 13.95 19.92 -4.14
C PRO A 428 13.67 20.84 -2.93
N ALA A 429 12.47 21.41 -2.90
CA ALA A 429 12.02 22.22 -1.76
C ALA A 429 12.08 21.41 -0.45
N ALA A 430 12.35 22.12 0.66
CA ALA A 430 12.52 21.57 2.02
C ALA A 430 13.66 20.54 2.22
N HIS A 431 14.30 20.05 1.17
CA HIS A 431 15.45 19.15 1.30
C HIS A 431 16.67 19.90 1.81
N GLN A 432 17.49 19.17 2.57
CA GLN A 432 18.71 19.66 3.18
C GLN A 432 19.90 19.16 2.36
N GLU A 433 20.99 19.93 2.31
CA GLU A 433 22.23 19.56 1.61
C GLU A 433 23.42 19.75 2.55
N LEU A 434 24.24 18.73 2.67
CA LEU A 434 25.54 18.75 3.35
C LEU A 434 26.64 18.42 2.35
N ARG A 435 27.70 19.22 2.33
CA ARG A 435 28.90 18.98 1.51
C ARG A 435 30.08 18.63 2.40
N ILE A 436 30.76 17.53 2.11
CA ILE A 436 31.83 16.96 2.92
C ILE A 436 33.07 16.81 2.05
N ARG A 437 34.21 17.32 2.49
CA ARG A 437 35.50 17.09 1.82
C ARG A 437 36.11 15.78 2.30
N LEU A 438 36.51 14.93 1.37
CA LEU A 438 37.13 13.63 1.63
C LEU A 438 38.44 13.53 0.86
N GLN A 439 39.51 13.14 1.53
CA GLN A 439 40.75 12.75 0.86
C GLN A 439 40.68 11.25 0.53
N ALA A 440 40.36 10.91 -0.72
CA ALA A 440 40.24 9.52 -1.16
C ALA A 440 41.60 8.92 -1.56
N ASP A 441 41.84 7.66 -1.19
CA ASP A 441 43.09 6.95 -1.49
C ASP A 441 42.99 6.02 -2.71
N GLY A 442 41.83 6.00 -3.38
CA GLY A 442 41.55 5.16 -4.55
C GLY A 442 41.10 3.74 -4.21
N LYS A 443 41.05 3.34 -2.93
CA LYS A 443 40.65 1.99 -2.53
C LYS A 443 39.14 1.92 -2.26
N PRO A 444 38.56 0.70 -2.29
CA PRO A 444 37.18 0.49 -1.85
C PRO A 444 37.02 0.76 -0.35
N HIS A 445 36.08 1.64 -0.01
CA HIS A 445 35.63 1.92 1.35
C HIS A 445 34.21 1.41 1.55
N HIS A 446 33.86 1.00 2.77
CA HIS A 446 32.48 0.68 3.11
C HIS A 446 31.72 1.98 3.40
N ILE A 447 30.67 2.22 2.62
CA ILE A 447 29.82 3.39 2.74
C ILE A 447 28.49 2.94 3.34
N SER A 448 28.06 3.62 4.39
CA SER A 448 26.81 3.31 5.08
C SER A 448 26.04 4.60 5.37
N LEU A 449 24.78 4.63 4.95
CA LEU A 449 23.88 5.76 5.10
C LEU A 449 22.67 5.31 5.90
N LEU A 450 22.45 5.93 7.07
CA LEU A 450 21.28 5.70 7.93
C LEU A 450 20.34 6.89 7.77
N ALA A 451 19.17 6.70 7.18
CA ALA A 451 18.17 7.75 6.95
C ALA A 451 16.86 7.45 7.69
N ILE A 452 16.19 8.51 8.17
CA ILE A 452 14.85 8.39 8.77
C ILE A 452 13.80 8.74 7.71
N ALA A 453 12.86 7.83 7.47
CA ALA A 453 11.71 8.09 6.59
C ALA A 453 10.44 8.34 7.42
N GLY A 454 9.79 9.48 7.20
CA GLY A 454 8.57 9.88 7.90
C GLY A 454 8.69 10.10 9.42
N HIS A 455 7.56 9.96 10.11
CA HIS A 455 7.38 10.09 11.56
C HIS A 455 6.10 9.35 11.99
N LYS A 456 5.85 9.11 13.28
CA LYS A 456 4.63 8.42 13.76
C LYS A 456 3.30 9.03 13.31
N SER A 457 3.33 10.27 12.86
CA SER A 457 2.15 11.04 12.42
C SER A 457 2.24 11.47 10.96
N LEU A 458 3.31 11.09 10.25
CA LEU A 458 3.61 11.53 8.89
C LEU A 458 3.88 10.30 8.00
N PRO A 459 3.54 10.34 6.70
CA PRO A 459 3.83 9.24 5.79
C PRO A 459 5.30 8.86 5.79
N ALA A 460 5.59 7.56 5.67
CA ALA A 460 6.94 7.02 5.58
C ALA A 460 7.58 7.27 4.20
N THR A 461 7.90 8.53 3.90
CA THR A 461 8.56 8.93 2.65
C THR A 461 10.03 9.28 2.86
N VAL A 462 10.86 8.95 1.86
CA VAL A 462 12.29 9.32 1.79
C VAL A 462 12.53 10.65 1.06
N GLY A 463 11.51 11.20 0.40
CA GLY A 463 11.69 12.32 -0.53
C GLY A 463 12.61 11.91 -1.68
N GLU A 464 13.59 12.75 -2.00
CA GLU A 464 14.72 12.41 -2.88
C GLU A 464 15.99 12.35 -2.03
N LEU A 465 16.31 11.15 -1.55
CA LEU A 465 17.53 10.89 -0.80
C LEU A 465 18.66 10.66 -1.80
N THR A 466 19.75 11.42 -1.75
CA THR A 466 20.88 11.25 -2.68
C THR A 466 22.22 11.44 -1.98
N LEU A 467 23.20 10.59 -2.31
CA LEU A 467 24.61 10.81 -2.06
C LEU A 467 25.34 10.87 -3.40
N ALA A 468 26.04 11.97 -3.67
CA ALA A 468 26.86 12.16 -4.85
C ALA A 468 28.31 12.46 -4.49
N VAL A 469 29.23 12.23 -5.44
CA VAL A 469 30.65 12.54 -5.33
C VAL A 469 31.13 13.31 -6.55
N ARG A 470 32.04 14.26 -6.36
CA ARG A 470 32.76 14.95 -7.44
C ARG A 470 34.16 15.35 -7.00
N ARG A 471 35.04 15.64 -7.96
CA ARG A 471 36.28 16.39 -7.66
C ARG A 471 35.97 17.88 -7.53
N PRO A 472 36.59 18.62 -6.58
CA PRO A 472 36.39 20.07 -6.47
C PRO A 472 36.74 20.87 -7.73
N THR A 473 37.63 20.32 -8.58
CA THR A 473 38.03 20.93 -9.86
C THR A 473 37.10 20.59 -11.02
N GLU A 474 36.14 19.68 -10.82
CA GLU A 474 35.20 19.23 -11.84
C GLU A 474 33.83 19.86 -11.63
N ASN A 475 33.16 20.18 -12.74
CA ASN A 475 31.82 20.74 -12.69
C ASN A 475 30.75 19.67 -12.44
N LEU A 476 30.96 18.43 -12.88
CA LEU A 476 29.96 17.37 -12.82
C LEU A 476 30.37 16.28 -11.82
N GLY A 477 29.40 15.87 -11.00
CA GLY A 477 29.53 14.74 -10.08
C GLY A 477 28.78 13.52 -10.56
N HIS A 478 28.87 12.44 -9.80
CA HIS A 478 28.13 11.20 -10.01
C HIS A 478 27.41 10.78 -8.74
N LEU A 479 26.25 10.14 -8.86
CA LEU A 479 25.63 9.43 -7.74
C LEU A 479 26.60 8.35 -7.26
N VAL A 480 26.80 8.28 -5.94
CA VAL A 480 27.69 7.31 -5.33
C VAL A 480 27.11 5.91 -5.53
N GLY A 481 27.95 4.98 -5.98
CA GLY A 481 27.61 3.58 -6.18
C GLY A 481 28.86 2.84 -6.68
N PRO A 482 28.89 1.49 -6.66
CA PRO A 482 30.08 0.73 -7.01
C PRO A 482 30.69 1.07 -8.37
N ALA A 483 29.85 1.43 -9.35
CA ALA A 483 30.26 1.78 -10.71
C ALA A 483 30.29 3.29 -11.02
N LEU A 484 29.85 4.16 -10.10
CA LEU A 484 29.67 5.61 -10.34
C LEU A 484 28.98 5.93 -11.67
N LYS A 485 27.93 5.16 -11.99
CA LYS A 485 27.34 5.10 -13.34
C LYS A 485 26.55 6.37 -13.72
N TRP A 486 25.91 7.00 -12.74
CA TRP A 486 24.88 8.01 -12.99
C TRP A 486 25.43 9.40 -12.72
N GLU A 487 25.40 10.29 -13.71
CA GLU A 487 25.75 11.69 -13.51
C GLU A 487 24.78 12.36 -12.52
N PHE A 488 25.31 13.20 -11.64
CA PHE A 488 24.53 13.97 -10.68
C PHE A 488 23.98 15.25 -11.31
N THR A 489 23.20 15.09 -12.37
CA THR A 489 22.54 16.14 -13.16
C THR A 489 21.03 15.87 -13.22
N ASP A 490 20.24 16.85 -13.67
CA ASP A 490 18.79 16.65 -13.88
C ASP A 490 18.51 15.51 -14.88
N GLU A 491 19.31 15.40 -15.95
CA GLU A 491 19.17 14.34 -16.96
C GLU A 491 19.60 12.96 -16.44
N GLY A 492 20.75 12.88 -15.77
CA GLY A 492 21.21 11.64 -15.13
C GLY A 492 20.23 11.15 -14.06
N TRP A 493 19.60 12.07 -13.33
CA TRP A 493 18.57 11.77 -12.34
C TRP A 493 17.29 11.20 -12.96
N LEU A 494 16.78 11.78 -14.05
CA LEU A 494 15.59 11.26 -14.73
C LEU A 494 15.84 9.84 -15.25
N ALA A 495 17.02 9.57 -15.81
CA ALA A 495 17.40 8.25 -16.28
C ALA A 495 17.53 7.24 -15.12
N PHE A 496 18.12 7.64 -13.99
CA PHE A 496 18.19 6.83 -12.78
C PHE A 496 16.80 6.50 -12.23
N GLN A 497 15.95 7.53 -12.06
CA GLN A 497 14.59 7.39 -11.54
C GLN A 497 13.76 6.44 -12.41
N GLU A 498 13.93 6.48 -13.74
CA GLU A 498 13.25 5.54 -14.61
C GLU A 498 13.64 4.09 -14.33
N LYS A 499 14.95 3.84 -14.24
CA LYS A 499 15.47 2.50 -13.98
C LYS A 499 15.03 2.00 -12.60
N GLU A 500 15.12 2.84 -11.57
CA GLU A 500 14.73 2.51 -10.21
C GLU A 500 13.24 2.14 -10.14
N ARG A 501 12.36 2.91 -10.78
CA ARG A 501 10.93 2.62 -10.80
C ARG A 501 10.61 1.28 -11.45
N GLN A 502 11.23 0.97 -12.60
CA GLN A 502 11.05 -0.33 -13.26
C GLN A 502 11.50 -1.48 -12.36
N HIS A 503 12.64 -1.31 -11.70
CA HIS A 503 13.13 -2.27 -10.73
C HIS A 503 12.14 -2.47 -9.57
N LEU A 504 11.60 -1.39 -8.99
CA LEU A 504 10.61 -1.47 -7.91
C LEU A 504 9.32 -2.15 -8.36
N LEU A 505 8.84 -1.89 -9.58
CA LEU A 505 7.65 -2.56 -10.12
C LEU A 505 7.84 -4.08 -10.24
N GLU A 506 8.99 -4.52 -10.74
CA GLU A 506 9.34 -5.95 -10.83
C GLU A 506 9.50 -6.56 -9.44
N TRP A 507 10.24 -5.90 -8.55
CA TRP A 507 10.46 -6.36 -7.18
C TRP A 507 9.13 -6.50 -6.43
N ASN A 508 8.25 -5.50 -6.54
CA ASN A 508 6.92 -5.49 -5.94
C ASN A 508 6.07 -6.67 -6.45
N SER A 509 6.11 -6.96 -7.76
CA SER A 509 5.41 -8.13 -8.32
C SER A 509 5.92 -9.45 -7.73
N VAL A 510 7.24 -9.61 -7.62
CA VAL A 510 7.84 -10.80 -7.00
C VAL A 510 7.44 -10.93 -5.53
N GLN A 511 7.58 -9.87 -4.73
CA GLN A 511 7.24 -9.93 -3.30
C GLN A 511 5.77 -10.19 -3.06
N ARG A 512 4.89 -9.59 -3.87
CA ARG A 512 3.45 -9.82 -3.81
C ARG A 512 3.10 -11.28 -4.13
N ALA A 513 3.76 -11.87 -5.12
CA ALA A 513 3.61 -13.29 -5.43
C ALA A 513 4.12 -14.20 -4.29
N LEU A 514 5.24 -13.85 -3.65
CA LEU A 514 5.77 -14.56 -2.49
C LEU A 514 4.84 -14.47 -1.28
N ALA A 515 4.36 -13.27 -0.95
CA ALA A 515 3.47 -13.02 0.17
C ALA A 515 2.13 -13.74 0.03
N SER A 516 1.63 -13.90 -1.20
CA SER A 516 0.30 -14.47 -1.50
C SER A 516 0.31 -15.96 -1.89
N ARG A 517 1.39 -16.73 -1.69
CA ARG A 517 1.48 -18.13 -2.14
C ARG A 517 0.32 -19.02 -1.66
N ALA A 518 -0.02 -18.95 -0.37
CA ALA A 518 -1.12 -19.72 0.20
C ALA A 518 -2.48 -19.26 -0.35
N GLU A 519 -2.66 -17.95 -0.54
CA GLU A 519 -3.88 -17.40 -1.14
C GLU A 519 -4.04 -17.85 -2.59
N GLN A 520 -2.96 -17.87 -3.39
CA GLN A 520 -3.00 -18.37 -4.77
C GLN A 520 -3.42 -19.84 -4.86
N GLU A 521 -2.97 -20.67 -3.91
CA GLU A 521 -3.37 -22.07 -3.85
C GLU A 521 -4.86 -22.22 -3.54
N TYR A 522 -5.39 -21.42 -2.61
CA TYR A 522 -6.82 -21.35 -2.34
C TYR A 522 -7.63 -21.03 -3.61
N TRP A 523 -7.23 -20.01 -4.37
CA TRP A 523 -7.93 -19.64 -5.61
C TRP A 523 -7.80 -20.70 -6.71
N ARG A 524 -6.63 -21.33 -6.88
CA ARG A 524 -6.48 -22.44 -7.83
C ARG A 524 -7.43 -23.60 -7.52
N ASN A 525 -7.51 -23.99 -6.25
CA ASN A 525 -8.39 -25.08 -5.81
C ASN A 525 -9.87 -24.72 -6.04
N ARG A 526 -10.25 -23.47 -5.72
CA ARG A 526 -11.60 -22.95 -5.99
C ARG A 526 -11.95 -23.03 -7.48
N HIS A 527 -11.04 -22.62 -8.37
CA HIS A 527 -11.29 -22.68 -9.81
C HIS A 527 -11.32 -24.12 -10.35
N GLU A 528 -10.51 -25.02 -9.82
CA GLU A 528 -10.54 -26.43 -10.20
C GLU A 528 -11.86 -27.12 -9.82
N GLN A 529 -12.38 -26.83 -8.62
CA GLN A 529 -13.70 -27.31 -8.19
C GLN A 529 -14.80 -26.79 -9.13
N MET A 530 -14.81 -25.48 -9.41
CA MET A 530 -15.73 -24.89 -10.38
C MET A 530 -15.63 -25.58 -11.75
N ARG A 531 -14.43 -25.80 -12.31
CA ARG A 531 -14.27 -26.48 -13.60
C ARG A 531 -14.83 -27.91 -13.57
N THR A 532 -14.64 -28.62 -12.47
CA THR A 532 -15.17 -29.98 -12.28
C THR A 532 -16.70 -29.98 -12.30
N GLU A 533 -17.34 -29.04 -11.60
CA GLU A 533 -18.80 -28.90 -11.61
C GLU A 533 -19.35 -28.44 -12.96
N LEU A 534 -18.66 -27.51 -13.65
CA LEU A 534 -19.06 -27.08 -14.99
C LEU A 534 -18.97 -28.20 -16.02
N ALA A 535 -18.06 -29.17 -15.83
CA ALA A 535 -17.95 -30.33 -16.70
C ALA A 535 -19.15 -31.29 -16.59
N THR A 536 -19.95 -31.23 -15.52
CA THR A 536 -21.16 -32.05 -15.38
C THR A 536 -22.42 -31.39 -15.96
N ARG A 537 -22.33 -30.10 -16.33
CA ARG A 537 -23.46 -29.37 -16.92
C ARG A 537 -23.49 -29.60 -18.44
N PRO A 538 -24.68 -29.66 -19.06
CA PRO A 538 -24.79 -29.66 -20.52
C PRO A 538 -24.11 -28.40 -21.08
N ALA A 539 -23.21 -28.58 -22.06
CA ALA A 539 -22.56 -27.46 -22.72
C ALA A 539 -23.58 -26.69 -23.59
N VAL A 540 -23.41 -25.37 -23.67
CA VAL A 540 -24.18 -24.56 -24.64
C VAL A 540 -23.80 -25.00 -26.06
N GLU A 541 -24.79 -25.42 -26.84
CA GLU A 541 -24.57 -25.85 -28.22
C GLU A 541 -24.16 -24.66 -29.09
N VAL A 542 -23.01 -24.79 -29.77
CA VAL A 542 -22.56 -23.78 -30.75
C VAL A 542 -23.26 -24.07 -32.08
N PRO A 543 -23.91 -23.08 -32.72
CA PRO A 543 -24.53 -23.26 -34.03
C PRO A 543 -23.58 -23.85 -35.07
N ALA A 544 -24.12 -24.61 -36.04
CA ALA A 544 -23.34 -25.15 -37.14
C ALA A 544 -22.77 -24.01 -38.02
N GLY A 545 -21.52 -24.15 -38.45
CA GLY A 545 -20.86 -23.16 -39.31
C GLY A 545 -21.01 -23.44 -40.80
N ASP A 546 -20.84 -22.39 -41.62
CA ASP A 546 -20.58 -22.48 -43.06
C ASP A 546 -19.34 -21.65 -43.46
N GLN A 547 -18.96 -21.66 -44.75
CA GLN A 547 -17.79 -20.92 -45.23
C GLN A 547 -17.93 -19.39 -45.09
N ALA A 548 -19.15 -18.85 -45.12
CA ALA A 548 -19.43 -17.42 -44.98
C ALA A 548 -19.35 -16.96 -43.52
N THR A 549 -19.79 -17.80 -42.57
CA THR A 549 -19.74 -17.51 -41.11
C THR A 549 -18.35 -17.69 -40.52
N GLY A 550 -17.54 -18.62 -41.05
CA GLY A 550 -16.24 -18.99 -40.49
C GLY A 550 -16.33 -19.99 -39.33
N ASP A 551 -15.17 -20.43 -38.85
CA ASP A 551 -15.08 -21.49 -37.84
C ASP A 551 -15.14 -21.01 -36.38
N HIS A 552 -15.04 -19.71 -36.14
CA HIS A 552 -15.02 -19.16 -34.79
C HIS A 552 -16.43 -19.20 -34.15
N PRO A 553 -16.59 -19.71 -32.92
CA PRO A 553 -17.92 -19.85 -32.29
C PRO A 553 -18.74 -18.56 -32.21
N ILE A 554 -18.11 -17.42 -31.84
CA ILE A 554 -18.78 -16.10 -31.82
C ILE A 554 -19.42 -15.80 -33.17
N ASP A 555 -18.70 -15.99 -34.27
CA ASP A 555 -19.21 -15.64 -35.60
C ASP A 555 -20.39 -16.53 -36.01
N ARG A 556 -20.44 -17.78 -35.53
CA ARG A 556 -21.56 -18.70 -35.77
C ARG A 556 -22.82 -18.28 -35.01
N PHE A 557 -22.69 -17.82 -33.76
CA PHE A 557 -23.82 -17.25 -33.01
C PHE A 557 -24.36 -15.98 -33.66
N ILE A 558 -23.47 -15.07 -34.09
CA ILE A 558 -23.87 -13.83 -34.75
C ILE A 558 -24.56 -14.13 -36.09
N ALA A 559 -24.03 -15.07 -36.88
CA ALA A 559 -24.66 -15.47 -38.12
C ALA A 559 -26.04 -16.12 -37.91
N ALA A 560 -26.19 -16.95 -36.88
CA ALA A 560 -27.49 -17.52 -36.51
C ALA A 560 -28.50 -16.42 -36.17
N GLY A 561 -28.11 -15.41 -35.38
CA GLY A 561 -28.95 -14.25 -35.07
C GLY A 561 -29.35 -13.45 -36.32
N LEU A 562 -28.39 -13.21 -37.23
CA LEU A 562 -28.63 -12.49 -38.49
C LEU A 562 -29.46 -13.27 -39.51
N SER A 563 -29.49 -14.61 -39.45
CA SER A 563 -30.28 -15.42 -40.38
C SER A 563 -31.78 -15.13 -40.30
N ALA A 564 -32.27 -14.64 -39.14
CA ALA A 564 -33.63 -14.17 -38.93
C ALA A 564 -33.90 -12.78 -39.55
N HIS A 565 -32.85 -12.08 -40.00
CA HIS A 565 -32.88 -10.69 -40.48
C HIS A 565 -32.11 -10.53 -41.81
N PRO A 566 -32.60 -11.13 -42.92
CA PRO A 566 -31.89 -11.16 -44.20
C PRO A 566 -31.65 -9.78 -44.84
N GLU A 567 -32.36 -8.74 -44.38
CA GLU A 567 -32.15 -7.35 -44.77
C GLU A 567 -30.88 -6.73 -44.18
N VAL A 568 -30.37 -7.27 -43.08
CA VAL A 568 -29.20 -6.77 -42.38
C VAL A 568 -27.93 -7.44 -42.92
N LYS A 569 -26.98 -6.62 -43.40
CA LYS A 569 -25.72 -7.10 -43.97
C LYS A 569 -24.55 -6.81 -43.04
N MET A 570 -23.66 -7.80 -42.90
CA MET A 570 -22.40 -7.61 -42.20
C MET A 570 -21.55 -6.51 -42.86
N SER A 571 -20.91 -5.67 -42.06
CA SER A 571 -19.95 -4.67 -42.56
C SER A 571 -18.68 -5.35 -43.10
N ALA A 572 -17.95 -4.65 -43.98
CA ALA A 572 -16.76 -5.21 -44.61
C ALA A 572 -15.64 -5.50 -43.59
N MET A 573 -14.73 -6.43 -43.93
CA MET A 573 -13.53 -6.69 -43.12
C MET A 573 -12.58 -5.48 -43.16
N ILE A 574 -11.90 -5.22 -42.05
CA ILE A 574 -10.86 -4.18 -41.97
C ILE A 574 -9.51 -4.72 -42.46
N ASP A 575 -8.68 -3.82 -43.00
CA ASP A 575 -7.31 -4.13 -43.36
C ASP A 575 -6.39 -4.29 -42.13
N ASP A 576 -5.15 -4.70 -42.38
CA ASP A 576 -4.18 -4.99 -41.32
C ASP A 576 -3.74 -3.77 -40.53
N THR A 577 -3.61 -2.62 -41.19
CA THR A 577 -3.25 -1.34 -40.56
C THR A 577 -4.35 -0.88 -39.61
N THR A 578 -5.61 -0.96 -40.06
CA THR A 578 -6.79 -0.62 -39.27
C THR A 578 -6.94 -1.57 -38.08
N PHE A 579 -6.71 -2.88 -38.29
CA PHE A 579 -6.69 -3.86 -37.19
C PHE A 579 -5.62 -3.54 -36.16
N LEU A 580 -4.38 -3.24 -36.59
CA LEU A 580 -3.29 -2.87 -35.69
C LEU A 580 -3.69 -1.67 -34.82
N ARG A 581 -4.16 -0.57 -35.43
CA ARG A 581 -4.58 0.63 -34.69
C ARG A 581 -5.72 0.35 -33.73
N ARG A 582 -6.76 -0.39 -34.16
CA ARG A 582 -7.88 -0.76 -33.30
C ARG A 582 -7.41 -1.59 -32.10
N ALA A 583 -6.58 -2.61 -32.35
CA ALA A 583 -6.11 -3.52 -31.32
C ALA A 583 -5.21 -2.83 -30.29
N THR A 584 -4.30 -1.93 -30.70
CA THR A 584 -3.48 -1.18 -29.73
C THR A 584 -4.31 -0.23 -28.89
N LEU A 585 -5.27 0.48 -29.51
CA LEU A 585 -6.16 1.37 -28.77
C LEU A 585 -7.02 0.60 -27.75
N ASP A 586 -7.54 -0.56 -28.13
CA ASP A 586 -8.40 -1.39 -27.27
C ASP A 586 -7.66 -2.12 -26.15
N LEU A 587 -6.40 -2.51 -26.37
CA LEU A 587 -5.64 -3.31 -25.41
C LEU A 587 -4.69 -2.48 -24.54
N ILE A 588 -4.03 -1.46 -25.12
CA ILE A 588 -3.01 -0.67 -24.43
C ILE A 588 -3.29 0.84 -24.43
N GLY A 589 -4.40 1.28 -25.04
CA GLY A 589 -4.89 2.66 -24.91
C GLY A 589 -4.18 3.70 -25.78
N THR A 590 -3.25 3.31 -26.64
CA THR A 590 -2.54 4.24 -27.52
C THR A 590 -2.49 3.77 -28.97
N ASN A 591 -2.14 4.67 -29.89
CA ASN A 591 -1.75 4.27 -31.24
C ASN A 591 -0.53 3.34 -31.22
N PRO A 592 -0.31 2.52 -32.27
CA PRO A 592 0.92 1.76 -32.42
C PRO A 592 2.13 2.70 -32.54
N SER A 593 3.21 2.38 -31.83
CA SER A 593 4.52 2.97 -32.11
C SER A 593 5.05 2.50 -33.48
N LEU A 594 6.03 3.21 -34.04
CA LEU A 594 6.68 2.77 -35.28
C LEU A 594 7.33 1.38 -35.11
N GLU A 595 7.94 1.12 -33.96
CA GLU A 595 8.54 -0.19 -33.62
C GLU A 595 7.48 -1.30 -33.60
N GLN A 596 6.29 -1.02 -33.04
CA GLN A 596 5.17 -1.98 -33.03
C GLN A 596 4.63 -2.22 -34.45
N LEU A 597 4.59 -1.19 -35.29
CA LEU A 597 4.17 -1.31 -36.68
C LEU A 597 5.17 -2.16 -37.49
N GLU A 598 6.47 -1.91 -37.33
CA GLU A 598 7.53 -2.69 -37.96
C GLU A 598 7.50 -4.16 -37.52
N ALA A 599 7.39 -4.40 -36.20
CA ALA A 599 7.27 -5.75 -35.65
C ALA A 599 6.03 -6.48 -36.15
N TYR A 600 4.91 -5.77 -36.30
CA TYR A 600 3.67 -6.33 -36.84
C TYR A 600 3.84 -6.78 -38.29
N TYR A 601 4.40 -5.94 -39.15
CA TYR A 601 4.58 -6.29 -40.57
C TYR A 601 5.71 -7.31 -40.82
N ALA A 602 6.62 -7.47 -39.87
CA ALA A 602 7.62 -8.55 -39.88
C ALA A 602 7.02 -9.94 -39.61
N ASP A 603 5.86 -10.03 -38.97
CA ASP A 603 5.19 -11.31 -38.72
C ASP A 603 4.59 -11.93 -40.00
N PRO A 604 4.53 -13.28 -40.09
CA PRO A 604 3.84 -13.99 -41.16
C PRO A 604 2.37 -13.58 -41.26
N ALA A 605 1.91 -13.27 -42.47
CA ALA A 605 0.57 -12.71 -42.69
C ALA A 605 -0.56 -13.57 -42.12
N GLU A 606 -0.46 -14.91 -42.16
CA GLU A 606 -1.47 -15.81 -41.60
C GLU A 606 -1.60 -15.77 -40.06
N HIS A 607 -0.55 -15.36 -39.33
CA HIS A 607 -0.50 -15.39 -37.87
C HIS A 607 -0.33 -14.01 -37.23
N ARG A 608 -0.03 -12.99 -38.03
CA ARG A 608 0.30 -11.63 -37.58
C ARG A 608 -0.72 -11.03 -36.61
N ARG A 609 -2.02 -11.12 -36.91
CA ARG A 609 -3.07 -10.59 -36.01
C ARG A 609 -3.11 -11.30 -34.66
N GLN A 610 -2.92 -12.62 -34.66
CA GLN A 610 -2.86 -13.42 -33.44
C GLN A 610 -1.62 -13.06 -32.60
N TYR A 611 -0.44 -12.99 -33.21
CA TYR A 611 0.79 -12.63 -32.51
C TYR A 611 0.73 -11.21 -31.94
N LEU A 612 0.10 -10.27 -32.64
CA LEU A 612 -0.15 -8.93 -32.10
C LEU A 612 -1.00 -9.00 -30.82
N VAL A 613 -2.13 -9.72 -30.86
CA VAL A 613 -3.02 -9.84 -29.70
C VAL A 613 -2.29 -10.43 -28.50
N GLU A 614 -1.48 -11.48 -28.68
CA GLU A 614 -0.68 -12.03 -27.57
C GLU A 614 0.32 -11.02 -27.01
N ARG A 615 1.08 -10.33 -27.88
CA ARG A 615 2.04 -9.29 -27.44
C ARG A 615 1.36 -8.16 -26.66
N LEU A 616 0.18 -7.72 -27.10
CA LEU A 616 -0.55 -6.63 -26.45
C LEU A 616 -1.21 -7.04 -25.14
N LEU A 617 -1.69 -8.28 -25.03
CA LEU A 617 -2.23 -8.82 -23.77
C LEU A 617 -1.14 -8.97 -22.70
N ASP A 618 0.11 -9.25 -23.09
CA ASP A 618 1.25 -9.31 -22.17
C ASP A 618 1.97 -7.96 -21.97
N HIS A 619 1.54 -6.91 -22.68
CA HIS A 619 2.13 -5.58 -22.57
C HIS A 619 1.82 -4.93 -21.21
N PRO A 620 2.78 -4.23 -20.57
CA PRO A 620 2.55 -3.57 -19.28
C PRO A 620 1.36 -2.59 -19.29
N ASP A 621 1.21 -1.83 -20.38
CA ASP A 621 0.13 -0.85 -20.56
C ASP A 621 -1.29 -1.46 -20.66
N TRP A 622 -1.43 -2.79 -20.71
CA TRP A 622 -2.74 -3.45 -20.52
C TRP A 622 -3.40 -3.01 -19.22
N ALA A 623 -2.62 -3.00 -18.12
CA ALA A 623 -3.13 -2.57 -16.83
C ALA A 623 -3.49 -1.07 -16.85
N ASP A 624 -2.63 -0.23 -17.41
CA ASP A 624 -2.85 1.21 -17.55
C ASP A 624 -4.19 1.53 -18.24
N HIS A 625 -4.47 0.87 -19.37
CA HIS A 625 -5.69 1.10 -20.13
C HIS A 625 -6.95 0.61 -19.39
N TRP A 626 -6.86 -0.47 -18.61
CA TRP A 626 -8.02 -1.04 -17.94
C TRP A 626 -8.37 -0.38 -16.61
N VAL A 627 -7.39 0.18 -15.90
CA VAL A 627 -7.62 0.86 -14.61
C VAL A 627 -8.56 2.06 -14.78
N ALA A 628 -8.38 2.87 -15.82
CA ALA A 628 -9.21 4.06 -16.07
C ALA A 628 -10.72 3.74 -16.13
N TYR A 629 -11.08 2.65 -16.78
CA TYR A 629 -12.46 2.17 -16.86
C TYR A 629 -12.99 1.72 -15.49
N TRP A 630 -12.20 0.93 -14.76
CA TRP A 630 -12.60 0.43 -13.44
C TRP A 630 -12.67 1.54 -12.39
N GLN A 631 -11.95 2.65 -12.55
CA GLN A 631 -12.13 3.84 -11.71
C GLN A 631 -13.55 4.40 -11.82
N ASP A 632 -14.16 4.44 -13.00
CA ASP A 632 -15.54 4.90 -13.16
C ASP A 632 -16.56 3.90 -12.67
N VAL A 633 -16.40 2.62 -13.03
CA VAL A 633 -17.32 1.56 -12.62
C VAL A 633 -17.33 1.38 -11.10
N LEU A 634 -16.20 1.62 -10.44
CA LEU A 634 -16.06 1.49 -8.98
C LEU A 634 -16.17 2.81 -8.23
N ALA A 635 -16.49 3.90 -8.91
CA ALA A 635 -16.59 5.24 -8.34
C ALA A 635 -15.33 5.64 -7.51
N GLU A 636 -14.15 5.33 -8.03
CA GLU A 636 -12.86 5.67 -7.42
C GLU A 636 -12.62 7.18 -7.56
N ASN A 637 -12.61 7.90 -6.44
CA ASN A 637 -12.66 9.35 -6.38
C ASN A 637 -11.52 9.97 -5.56
N PRO A 638 -10.25 9.82 -5.93
CA PRO A 638 -9.16 10.45 -5.23
C PRO A 638 -9.04 11.92 -5.61
N GLY A 639 -8.90 12.74 -4.59
CA GLY A 639 -8.51 14.14 -4.66
C GLY A 639 -7.28 14.42 -3.80
N LEU A 640 -6.57 15.50 -4.16
CA LEU A 640 -5.35 15.92 -3.47
C LEU A 640 -5.59 16.35 -2.02
N THR A 641 -6.75 16.91 -1.74
CA THR A 641 -7.08 17.52 -0.44
C THR A 641 -8.15 16.72 0.30
N LYS A 642 -8.08 16.75 1.64
CA LYS A 642 -9.11 16.23 2.55
C LYS A 642 -9.66 14.85 2.11
N PRO A 643 -8.81 13.81 2.03
CA PRO A 643 -9.18 12.47 1.55
C PRO A 643 -10.31 11.78 2.32
N MET A 644 -10.80 12.36 3.41
CA MET A 644 -11.95 11.86 4.17
C MET A 644 -13.30 12.47 3.73
N LEU A 645 -13.31 13.50 2.87
CA LEU A 645 -14.52 14.22 2.46
C LEU A 645 -14.91 13.80 1.03
N ASN A 646 -15.85 12.85 0.90
CA ASN A 646 -16.36 12.34 -0.38
C ASN A 646 -15.29 11.74 -1.34
N ASN A 647 -14.13 11.35 -0.81
CA ASN A 647 -12.97 10.91 -1.56
C ASN A 647 -12.68 9.43 -1.25
N SER A 648 -12.18 8.66 -2.22
CA SER A 648 -11.74 7.27 -1.99
C SER A 648 -10.25 7.18 -1.72
N GLY A 649 -9.82 6.14 -1.01
CA GLY A 649 -8.40 5.81 -0.99
C GLY A 649 -7.94 5.39 -2.38
N PRO A 650 -6.64 5.46 -2.69
CA PRO A 650 -6.13 5.22 -4.04
C PRO A 650 -6.05 3.73 -4.38
N PHE A 651 -7.14 2.97 -4.20
CA PHE A 651 -7.19 1.53 -4.51
C PHE A 651 -6.99 1.21 -6.00
N ARG A 652 -6.89 2.25 -6.86
CA ARG A 652 -6.39 2.17 -8.24
C ARG A 652 -5.04 1.45 -8.35
N TRP A 653 -4.14 1.61 -7.39
CA TRP A 653 -2.82 0.96 -7.43
C TRP A 653 -2.92 -0.55 -7.23
N TYR A 654 -3.83 -1.00 -6.36
CA TYR A 654 -4.19 -2.40 -6.26
C TYR A 654 -4.80 -2.94 -7.56
N LEU A 655 -5.72 -2.20 -8.20
CA LEU A 655 -6.32 -2.61 -9.48
C LEU A 655 -5.23 -2.75 -10.56
N HIS A 656 -4.32 -1.78 -10.65
CA HIS A 656 -3.20 -1.81 -11.57
C HIS A 656 -2.31 -3.04 -11.36
N GLU A 657 -1.88 -3.30 -10.11
CA GLU A 657 -1.08 -4.48 -9.77
C GLU A 657 -1.81 -5.80 -10.08
N ALA A 658 -3.11 -5.87 -9.78
CA ALA A 658 -3.93 -7.05 -10.00
C ALA A 658 -4.13 -7.37 -11.48
N LEU A 659 -4.38 -6.35 -12.31
CA LEU A 659 -4.55 -6.49 -13.77
C LEU A 659 -3.22 -6.83 -14.45
N ARG A 660 -2.10 -6.23 -14.00
CA ARG A 660 -0.76 -6.53 -14.50
C ARG A 660 -0.36 -7.97 -14.23
N ASP A 661 -0.63 -8.47 -13.03
CA ASP A 661 -0.35 -9.86 -12.63
C ASP A 661 -1.34 -10.89 -13.21
N ASN A 662 -2.33 -10.45 -14.00
CA ASN A 662 -3.42 -11.27 -14.49
C ASN A 662 -4.15 -12.06 -13.39
N ARG A 663 -4.48 -11.40 -12.26
CA ARG A 663 -5.30 -12.01 -11.22
C ARG A 663 -6.69 -12.34 -11.76
N SER A 664 -7.24 -13.46 -11.34
CA SER A 664 -8.61 -13.84 -11.70
C SER A 664 -9.60 -12.78 -11.21
N PHE A 665 -10.61 -12.48 -12.02
CA PHE A 665 -11.47 -11.34 -11.74
C PHE A 665 -12.37 -11.56 -10.50
N ASP A 666 -12.80 -12.78 -10.24
CA ASP A 666 -13.53 -13.17 -9.02
C ASP A 666 -12.73 -12.88 -7.74
N ARG A 667 -11.40 -13.11 -7.79
CA ARG A 667 -10.48 -12.74 -6.72
C ARG A 667 -10.38 -11.24 -6.56
N ILE A 668 -10.24 -10.50 -7.66
CA ILE A 668 -10.12 -9.04 -7.62
C ILE A 668 -11.32 -8.43 -6.88
N VAL A 669 -12.53 -8.85 -7.25
CA VAL A 669 -13.79 -8.39 -6.66
C VAL A 669 -13.93 -8.85 -5.22
N THR A 670 -13.55 -10.09 -4.90
CA THR A 670 -13.57 -10.60 -3.53
C THR A 670 -12.67 -9.78 -2.61
N GLU A 671 -11.43 -9.54 -3.00
CA GLU A 671 -10.47 -8.73 -2.22
C GLU A 671 -10.97 -7.28 -2.07
N LEU A 672 -11.60 -6.70 -3.10
CA LEU A 672 -12.23 -5.37 -3.04
C LEU A 672 -13.37 -5.33 -2.01
N ILE A 673 -14.27 -6.33 -2.01
CA ILE A 673 -15.38 -6.42 -1.05
C ILE A 673 -14.86 -6.59 0.36
N LEU A 674 -13.78 -7.35 0.56
CA LEU A 674 -13.16 -7.58 1.87
C LEU A 674 -12.50 -6.32 2.46
N MET A 675 -12.06 -5.38 1.61
CA MET A 675 -11.50 -4.07 1.99
C MET A 675 -10.35 -4.17 3.01
N GLU A 676 -9.34 -4.98 2.68
CA GLU A 676 -8.17 -5.22 3.53
C GLU A 676 -6.94 -4.44 3.04
N GLY A 677 -5.90 -4.38 3.89
CA GLY A 677 -4.66 -3.66 3.62
C GLY A 677 -4.79 -2.16 3.83
N SER A 678 -3.99 -1.39 3.09
CA SER A 678 -3.85 0.04 3.26
C SER A 678 -5.07 0.83 2.79
N ARG A 679 -5.45 1.87 3.56
CA ARG A 679 -6.47 2.86 3.17
C ARG A 679 -5.92 3.99 2.31
N HIS A 680 -4.62 4.27 2.38
CA HIS A 680 -4.03 5.51 1.84
C HIS A 680 -2.86 5.28 0.88
N GLN A 681 -2.25 4.09 0.87
CA GLN A 681 -1.08 3.73 0.06
C GLN A 681 -1.43 2.84 -1.13
N GLY A 682 -2.70 2.47 -1.30
CA GLY A 682 -3.18 1.79 -2.50
C GLY A 682 -3.77 0.39 -2.32
N GLY A 683 -3.99 -0.06 -1.09
CA GLY A 683 -4.67 -1.33 -0.79
C GLY A 683 -6.19 -1.28 -1.01
N THR A 684 -6.84 -2.45 -0.95
CA THR A 684 -8.30 -2.57 -1.13
C THR A 684 -9.12 -1.88 -0.04
N ALA A 685 -8.54 -1.67 1.15
CA ALA A 685 -9.17 -0.86 2.19
C ALA A 685 -9.37 0.60 1.76
N GLY A 686 -8.68 1.09 0.72
CA GLY A 686 -9.00 2.37 0.08
C GLY A 686 -10.44 2.45 -0.42
N PHE A 687 -11.04 1.32 -0.82
CA PHE A 687 -12.46 1.27 -1.17
C PHE A 687 -13.35 1.54 0.04
N SER A 688 -12.94 1.19 1.27
CA SER A 688 -13.73 1.41 2.49
C SER A 688 -14.03 2.87 2.80
N ILE A 689 -13.20 3.80 2.28
CA ILE A 689 -13.41 5.24 2.42
C ILE A 689 -14.03 5.86 1.17
N ALA A 690 -14.26 5.11 0.08
CA ALA A 690 -14.96 5.62 -1.11
C ALA A 690 -16.36 6.17 -0.76
N SER A 691 -16.73 7.32 -1.30
CA SER A 691 -18.04 7.95 -1.03
C SER A 691 -18.35 8.08 0.47
N ASN A 692 -17.36 8.52 1.27
CA ASN A 692 -17.48 8.70 2.73
C ASN A 692 -18.50 9.79 3.10
N ASN A 693 -19.77 9.41 3.12
CA ASN A 693 -20.94 10.23 3.43
C ASN A 693 -21.63 9.74 4.72
N ASP A 694 -22.91 10.08 4.90
CA ASP A 694 -23.74 9.69 6.05
C ASP A 694 -23.96 8.17 6.21
N VAL A 695 -23.91 7.39 5.12
CA VAL A 695 -23.93 5.90 5.13
C VAL A 695 -22.95 5.35 4.10
N PRO A 696 -21.65 5.30 4.42
CA PRO A 696 -20.62 4.95 3.44
C PRO A 696 -20.76 3.53 2.88
N MET A 697 -21.37 2.59 3.63
CA MET A 697 -21.58 1.22 3.17
C MET A 697 -22.77 1.07 2.22
N ALA A 698 -23.80 1.90 2.33
CA ALA A 698 -24.90 1.90 1.35
C ALA A 698 -24.41 2.40 -0.01
N ALA A 699 -23.58 3.45 -0.05
CA ALA A 699 -22.96 3.90 -1.29
C ALA A 699 -22.11 2.80 -1.97
N LYS A 700 -21.37 2.01 -1.18
CA LYS A 700 -20.58 0.88 -1.70
C LYS A 700 -21.43 -0.29 -2.13
N ALA A 701 -22.51 -0.58 -1.40
CA ALA A 701 -23.48 -1.59 -1.82
C ALA A 701 -24.01 -1.24 -3.21
N HIS A 702 -24.43 0.02 -3.43
CA HIS A 702 -24.82 0.53 -4.75
C HIS A 702 -23.73 0.31 -5.79
N VAL A 703 -22.48 0.75 -5.54
CA VAL A 703 -21.35 0.53 -6.46
C VAL A 703 -21.18 -0.95 -6.82
N LEU A 704 -21.19 -1.86 -5.83
CA LEU A 704 -21.00 -3.29 -6.06
C LEU A 704 -22.16 -3.92 -6.85
N GLY A 705 -23.40 -3.56 -6.55
CA GLY A 705 -24.58 -4.06 -7.26
C GLY A 705 -24.59 -3.62 -8.72
N THR A 706 -24.34 -2.34 -8.99
CA THR A 706 -24.28 -1.79 -10.35
C THR A 706 -23.10 -2.38 -11.13
N ALA A 707 -21.91 -2.45 -10.52
CA ALA A 707 -20.70 -2.93 -11.17
C ALA A 707 -20.76 -4.42 -11.53
N PHE A 708 -21.27 -5.25 -10.62
CA PHE A 708 -21.06 -6.70 -10.67
C PHE A 708 -22.34 -7.53 -10.76
N LEU A 709 -23.52 -6.96 -10.47
CA LEU A 709 -24.80 -7.67 -10.57
C LEU A 709 -25.75 -7.05 -11.60
N GLY A 710 -25.44 -5.87 -12.14
CA GLY A 710 -26.34 -5.14 -13.03
C GLY A 710 -27.62 -4.68 -12.33
N VAL A 711 -27.53 -4.38 -11.03
CA VAL A 711 -28.66 -3.98 -10.18
C VAL A 711 -28.47 -2.51 -9.78
N GLU A 712 -29.40 -1.65 -10.20
CA GLU A 712 -29.38 -0.22 -9.91
C GLU A 712 -30.05 0.08 -8.56
N MET A 713 -29.29 0.62 -7.60
CA MET A 713 -29.74 0.80 -6.22
C MET A 713 -29.72 2.25 -5.73
N LYS A 714 -29.43 3.21 -6.60
CA LYS A 714 -29.32 4.64 -6.23
C LYS A 714 -30.61 5.18 -5.65
N CYS A 715 -31.76 4.89 -6.25
CA CYS A 715 -33.07 5.32 -5.76
C CYS A 715 -33.40 4.70 -4.39
N ALA A 716 -32.99 3.45 -4.17
CA ALA A 716 -33.15 2.70 -2.92
C ALA A 716 -32.38 3.30 -1.73
N ARG A 717 -31.69 4.43 -1.90
CA ARG A 717 -31.05 5.16 -0.80
C ARG A 717 -32.06 5.83 0.13
N CYS A 718 -33.09 6.46 -0.41
CA CYS A 718 -34.01 7.31 0.37
C CYS A 718 -35.46 6.79 0.44
N HIS A 719 -35.85 5.95 -0.52
CA HIS A 719 -37.19 5.38 -0.66
C HIS A 719 -37.07 4.06 -1.45
N ASP A 720 -38.11 3.23 -1.49
CA ASP A 720 -38.14 2.05 -2.37
C ASP A 720 -38.02 2.47 -3.84
N ALA A 721 -37.32 1.70 -4.67
CA ALA A 721 -37.10 2.08 -6.06
C ALA A 721 -38.45 2.10 -6.82
N PRO A 722 -38.79 3.20 -7.54
CA PRO A 722 -40.09 3.33 -8.19
C PRO A 722 -40.24 2.51 -9.46
N TYR A 723 -39.13 2.15 -10.11
CA TYR A 723 -39.09 1.49 -11.42
C TYR A 723 -38.40 0.12 -11.39
N HIS A 724 -38.03 -0.35 -10.20
CA HIS A 724 -37.29 -1.59 -9.95
C HIS A 724 -37.98 -2.32 -8.79
N GLU A 725 -37.83 -3.66 -8.70
CA GLU A 725 -38.44 -4.43 -7.59
C GLU A 725 -37.72 -4.22 -6.24
N LEU A 726 -36.58 -3.52 -6.29
CA LEU A 726 -35.69 -3.23 -5.19
C LEU A 726 -36.29 -2.29 -4.14
N GLN A 727 -36.24 -2.70 -2.87
CA GLN A 727 -36.66 -1.87 -1.73
C GLN A 727 -35.48 -1.12 -1.11
N GLN A 728 -35.78 -0.06 -0.36
CA GLN A 728 -34.77 0.62 0.46
C GLN A 728 -34.08 -0.36 1.43
N ARG A 729 -34.85 -1.32 1.98
CA ARG A 729 -34.34 -2.35 2.88
C ARG A 729 -33.20 -3.16 2.27
N ASP A 730 -33.32 -3.57 1.01
CA ASP A 730 -32.35 -4.44 0.34
C ASP A 730 -30.96 -3.79 0.28
N LEU A 731 -30.91 -2.50 -0.05
CA LEU A 731 -29.66 -1.72 -0.05
C LEU A 731 -29.01 -1.70 1.35
N PHE A 732 -29.81 -1.47 2.39
CA PHE A 732 -29.31 -1.39 3.76
C PHE A 732 -28.93 -2.76 4.34
N GLU A 733 -29.53 -3.85 3.88
CA GLU A 733 -29.13 -5.21 4.25
C GLU A 733 -27.73 -5.54 3.70
N VAL A 734 -27.44 -5.20 2.44
CA VAL A 734 -26.08 -5.34 1.86
C VAL A 734 -25.10 -4.39 2.55
N ALA A 735 -25.51 -3.16 2.86
CA ALA A 735 -24.69 -2.21 3.62
C ALA A 735 -24.31 -2.76 5.01
N ALA A 736 -25.24 -3.43 5.70
CA ALA A 736 -25.00 -4.08 6.98
C ALA A 736 -24.07 -5.30 6.84
N MET A 737 -24.17 -6.06 5.74
CA MET A 737 -23.18 -7.11 5.42
C MET A 737 -21.76 -6.54 5.25
N LEU A 738 -21.61 -5.41 4.54
CA LEU A 738 -20.33 -4.74 4.37
C LEU A 738 -19.78 -4.17 5.68
N ASP A 739 -20.63 -3.63 6.57
CA ASP A 739 -20.22 -3.08 7.87
C ASP A 739 -19.99 -4.16 8.94
N ARG A 740 -20.45 -5.39 8.70
CA ARG A 740 -20.37 -6.55 9.60
C ARG A 740 -21.15 -6.42 10.90
N LYS A 741 -22.19 -5.59 10.87
CA LYS A 741 -23.08 -5.30 12.00
C LYS A 741 -24.36 -4.63 11.50
N PRO A 742 -25.40 -4.53 12.35
CA PRO A 742 -26.61 -3.80 11.99
C PRO A 742 -26.30 -2.33 11.70
N VAL A 743 -26.87 -1.80 10.62
CA VAL A 743 -26.74 -0.40 10.21
C VAL A 743 -28.03 0.35 10.51
N ALA A 744 -27.91 1.55 11.09
CA ALA A 744 -29.05 2.41 11.33
C ALA A 744 -29.31 3.30 10.10
N VAL A 745 -30.57 3.42 9.68
CA VAL A 745 -30.97 4.34 8.60
C VAL A 745 -30.83 5.79 9.09
N PRO A 746 -29.99 6.65 8.50
CA PRO A 746 -29.86 8.02 8.96
C PRO A 746 -31.03 8.88 8.48
N LYS A 747 -31.24 10.02 9.14
CA LYS A 747 -32.27 11.00 8.76
C LYS A 747 -32.11 11.51 7.33
N THR A 748 -30.88 11.60 6.85
CA THR A 748 -30.50 12.05 5.50
C THR A 748 -30.83 11.02 4.41
N SER A 749 -31.08 9.76 4.79
CA SER A 749 -31.55 8.70 3.88
C SER A 749 -33.07 8.49 4.03
N SER A 750 -33.81 9.56 4.31
CA SER A 750 -35.27 9.55 4.37
C SER A 750 -35.81 10.90 3.90
N ILE A 751 -37.02 10.88 3.32
CA ILE A 751 -37.67 12.11 2.85
C ILE A 751 -38.28 12.86 4.06
N PRO A 752 -37.90 14.13 4.34
CA PRO A 752 -38.32 14.85 5.53
C PRO A 752 -39.72 15.48 5.36
N LEU A 753 -40.76 14.64 5.20
CA LEU A 753 -42.15 15.07 5.00
C LEU A 753 -43.09 14.48 6.07
N SER A 754 -44.27 15.08 6.24
CA SER A 754 -45.30 14.52 7.14
C SER A 754 -45.85 13.20 6.60
N PRO A 755 -46.43 12.32 7.45
CA PRO A 755 -47.05 11.08 7.00
C PRO A 755 -48.10 11.27 5.89
N GLU A 756 -48.90 12.34 5.96
CA GLU A 756 -49.92 12.67 4.95
C GLU A 756 -49.29 13.08 3.61
N GLN A 757 -48.15 13.78 3.66
CA GLN A 757 -47.39 14.17 2.48
C GLN A 757 -46.65 12.99 1.84
N LEU A 758 -46.12 12.05 2.65
CA LEU A 758 -45.50 10.83 2.14
C LEU A 758 -46.55 9.92 1.46
N ALA A 759 -47.76 9.85 2.02
CA ALA A 759 -48.86 9.06 1.45
C ALA A 759 -49.36 9.58 0.08
N SER A 760 -49.07 10.84 -0.26
CA SER A 760 -49.42 11.43 -1.56
C SER A 760 -48.28 11.34 -2.60
N MET A 761 -47.12 10.81 -2.24
CA MET A 761 -46.01 10.61 -3.17
C MET A 761 -46.17 9.36 -4.03
N SER A 762 -45.59 9.37 -5.22
CA SER A 762 -45.50 8.21 -6.11
C SER A 762 -44.45 7.17 -5.68
N VAL A 763 -43.64 7.48 -4.66
CA VAL A 763 -42.60 6.61 -4.10
C VAL A 763 -42.98 6.21 -2.67
N LYS A 764 -42.60 5.00 -2.27
CA LYS A 764 -42.87 4.48 -0.93
C LYS A 764 -41.63 4.59 -0.07
N VAL A 765 -41.74 5.16 1.13
CA VAL A 765 -40.68 5.14 2.15
C VAL A 765 -41.03 4.09 3.20
N THR A 766 -40.32 2.96 3.19
CA THR A 766 -40.62 1.82 4.08
C THR A 766 -39.84 1.82 5.37
N LEU A 767 -38.62 2.38 5.39
CA LEU A 767 -37.78 2.42 6.58
C LEU A 767 -37.92 3.75 7.33
N LYS A 768 -37.81 3.70 8.65
CA LYS A 768 -37.82 4.90 9.51
C LYS A 768 -36.41 5.35 9.87
N PRO A 769 -36.15 6.66 10.04
CA PRO A 769 -34.89 7.13 10.59
C PRO A 769 -34.58 6.48 11.95
N GLY A 770 -33.38 5.91 12.08
CA GLY A 770 -32.90 5.20 13.27
C GLY A 770 -33.27 3.71 13.32
N GLU A 771 -34.07 3.21 12.39
CA GLU A 771 -34.35 1.77 12.25
C GLU A 771 -33.05 1.02 11.97
N LYS A 772 -32.82 -0.08 12.70
CA LYS A 772 -31.64 -0.93 12.54
C LYS A 772 -31.94 -2.06 11.57
N ILE A 773 -31.12 -2.17 10.53
CA ILE A 773 -31.23 -3.21 9.51
C ILE A 773 -30.10 -4.22 9.72
N GLU A 774 -30.47 -5.48 9.81
CA GLU A 774 -29.55 -6.60 10.04
C GLU A 774 -28.81 -7.00 8.75
N PRO A 775 -27.59 -7.55 8.84
CA PRO A 775 -26.87 -8.07 7.68
C PRO A 775 -27.62 -9.25 7.03
N ARG A 776 -28.08 -9.07 5.78
CA ARG A 776 -28.77 -10.12 5.01
C ARG A 776 -28.51 -9.98 3.51
N TRP A 777 -28.57 -11.11 2.80
CA TRP A 777 -28.56 -11.14 1.34
C TRP A 777 -30.00 -11.01 0.80
N PRO A 778 -30.32 -9.95 0.04
CA PRO A 778 -31.68 -9.75 -0.47
C PRO A 778 -31.92 -10.46 -1.82
N PHE A 779 -30.89 -10.75 -2.60
CA PHE A 779 -31.03 -11.21 -4.00
C PHE A 779 -31.13 -12.75 -4.15
N GLN A 780 -32.11 -13.36 -3.50
CA GLN A 780 -32.28 -14.82 -3.50
C GLN A 780 -32.50 -15.39 -4.92
N SER A 781 -33.11 -14.62 -5.81
CA SER A 781 -33.31 -15.00 -7.23
C SER A 781 -32.02 -15.14 -8.04
N LEU A 782 -30.92 -14.49 -7.60
CA LEU A 782 -29.61 -14.63 -8.24
C LEU A 782 -28.85 -15.83 -7.68
N ILE A 783 -28.92 -16.01 -6.36
CA ILE A 783 -28.37 -17.15 -5.64
C ILE A 783 -29.05 -17.25 -4.28
N GLU A 784 -29.50 -18.45 -3.93
CA GLU A 784 -30.03 -18.76 -2.61
C GLU A 784 -28.90 -18.69 -1.57
N ALA A 785 -29.08 -17.93 -0.48
CA ALA A 785 -28.02 -17.73 0.50
C ALA A 785 -27.54 -19.05 1.14
N ASP A 786 -28.47 -19.98 1.38
CA ASP A 786 -28.18 -21.30 1.96
C ASP A 786 -27.37 -22.19 1.01
N ALA A 787 -27.32 -21.88 -0.29
CA ALA A 787 -26.52 -22.63 -1.26
C ALA A 787 -25.02 -22.59 -0.95
N LEU A 788 -24.57 -21.59 -0.18
CA LEU A 788 -23.16 -21.42 0.20
C LEU A 788 -22.87 -21.65 1.68
N ALA A 789 -23.87 -22.00 2.50
CA ALA A 789 -23.74 -22.05 3.97
C ALA A 789 -22.62 -22.99 4.45
N ASP A 790 -22.43 -24.13 3.78
CA ASP A 790 -21.38 -25.13 4.08
C ASP A 790 -20.26 -25.15 3.02
N SER A 791 -20.15 -24.11 2.21
CA SER A 791 -19.23 -24.07 1.08
C SER A 791 -17.79 -23.74 1.51
N ALA A 792 -16.82 -24.43 0.92
CA ALA A 792 -15.38 -24.10 1.07
C ALA A 792 -15.01 -22.70 0.56
N LEU A 793 -15.94 -22.03 -0.12
CA LEU A 793 -15.83 -20.66 -0.61
C LEU A 793 -15.86 -19.59 0.50
N ILE A 794 -16.31 -19.94 1.71
CA ILE A 794 -16.40 -19.04 2.88
C ILE A 794 -15.47 -19.56 3.97
N ARG A 795 -14.39 -18.84 4.29
CA ARG A 795 -13.43 -19.26 5.32
C ARG A 795 -13.89 -18.88 6.74
N ASN A 796 -14.64 -17.78 6.86
CA ASN A 796 -15.23 -17.34 8.11
C ASN A 796 -16.71 -16.96 7.92
N ALA A 797 -17.62 -17.88 8.20
CA ALA A 797 -19.07 -17.65 8.11
C ALA A 797 -19.57 -16.55 9.07
N GLY A 798 -18.83 -16.25 10.14
CA GLY A 798 -19.14 -15.14 11.04
C GLY A 798 -18.79 -13.75 10.47
N ASN A 799 -18.09 -13.69 9.32
CA ASN A 799 -17.75 -12.46 8.64
C ASN A 799 -18.71 -12.21 7.48
N SER A 800 -19.79 -11.45 7.70
CA SER A 800 -20.80 -11.17 6.67
C SER A 800 -20.25 -10.52 5.40
N ARG A 801 -19.10 -9.84 5.47
CA ARG A 801 -18.43 -9.26 4.29
C ARG A 801 -17.81 -10.35 3.41
N GLU A 802 -17.28 -11.41 4.02
CA GLU A 802 -16.78 -12.58 3.29
C GLU A 802 -17.93 -13.42 2.72
N VAL A 803 -19.02 -13.56 3.47
CA VAL A 803 -20.26 -14.18 2.97
C VAL A 803 -20.79 -13.42 1.75
N LEU A 804 -20.85 -12.08 1.82
CA LEU A 804 -21.26 -11.24 0.70
C LEU A 804 -20.33 -11.43 -0.51
N ALA A 805 -19.01 -11.42 -0.30
CA ALA A 805 -18.06 -11.63 -1.38
C ALA A 805 -18.28 -12.97 -2.08
N ALA A 806 -18.51 -14.05 -1.31
CA ALA A 806 -18.79 -15.37 -1.87
C ALA A 806 -20.12 -15.41 -2.64
N LEU A 807 -21.19 -14.77 -2.13
CA LEU A 807 -22.49 -14.69 -2.82
C LEU A 807 -22.41 -13.92 -4.14
N VAL A 808 -21.57 -12.88 -4.20
CA VAL A 808 -21.34 -12.12 -5.44
C VAL A 808 -20.49 -12.92 -6.42
N THR A 809 -19.36 -13.50 -6.01
CA THR A 809 -18.33 -14.02 -6.94
C THR A 809 -18.38 -15.52 -7.16
N SER A 810 -19.32 -16.24 -6.55
CA SER A 810 -19.49 -17.69 -6.75
C SER A 810 -19.93 -18.03 -8.17
N HIS A 811 -19.46 -19.15 -8.70
CA HIS A 811 -19.89 -19.70 -10.00
C HIS A 811 -21.35 -20.20 -10.00
N HIS A 812 -21.97 -20.32 -8.82
CA HIS A 812 -23.40 -20.55 -8.69
C HIS A 812 -24.22 -19.28 -8.98
N ASN A 813 -23.65 -18.09 -8.75
CA ASN A 813 -24.24 -16.82 -9.17
C ASN A 813 -23.77 -16.48 -10.61
N ARG A 814 -24.50 -17.00 -11.61
CA ARG A 814 -24.14 -16.75 -13.03
C ARG A 814 -24.20 -15.27 -13.42
N ARG A 815 -25.05 -14.47 -12.75
CA ARG A 815 -25.21 -13.03 -13.06
C ARG A 815 -23.89 -12.28 -12.99
N PHE A 816 -23.04 -12.60 -12.02
CA PHE A 816 -21.72 -11.97 -11.90
C PHE A 816 -20.86 -12.16 -13.16
N ALA A 817 -20.73 -13.40 -13.62
CA ALA A 817 -19.94 -13.71 -14.80
C ALA A 817 -20.56 -13.13 -16.08
N GLU A 818 -21.89 -13.15 -16.21
CA GLU A 818 -22.61 -12.56 -17.34
C GLU A 818 -22.40 -11.04 -17.44
N VAL A 819 -22.48 -10.32 -16.32
CA VAL A 819 -22.27 -8.87 -16.26
C VAL A 819 -20.85 -8.52 -16.66
N VAL A 820 -19.85 -9.25 -16.16
CA VAL A 820 -18.44 -9.03 -16.51
C VAL A 820 -18.20 -9.31 -18.00
N VAL A 821 -18.73 -10.43 -18.53
CA VAL A 821 -18.66 -10.75 -19.96
C VAL A 821 -19.27 -9.65 -20.82
N ASN A 822 -20.47 -9.18 -20.46
CA ASN A 822 -21.15 -8.12 -21.19
C ASN A 822 -20.36 -6.81 -21.20
N ARG A 823 -19.69 -6.47 -20.08
CA ARG A 823 -18.83 -5.28 -19.98
C ARG A 823 -17.60 -5.38 -20.86
N VAL A 824 -16.91 -6.51 -20.87
CA VAL A 824 -15.74 -6.75 -21.75
C VAL A 824 -16.18 -6.71 -23.22
N TRP A 825 -17.28 -7.39 -23.55
CA TRP A 825 -17.88 -7.36 -24.89
C TRP A 825 -18.20 -5.93 -25.34
N LYS A 826 -18.92 -5.18 -24.50
CA LYS A 826 -19.28 -3.78 -24.77
C LYS A 826 -18.06 -2.90 -24.98
N ARG A 827 -17.00 -3.07 -24.18
CA ARG A 827 -15.77 -2.28 -24.34
C ARG A 827 -15.11 -2.48 -25.69
N LEU A 828 -15.09 -3.71 -26.22
CA LEU A 828 -14.43 -4.03 -27.50
C LEU A 828 -15.33 -3.74 -28.71
N LEU A 829 -16.65 -3.98 -28.58
CA LEU A 829 -17.60 -3.91 -29.69
C LEU A 829 -18.52 -2.70 -29.64
N GLY A 830 -18.40 -1.83 -28.64
CA GLY A 830 -19.13 -0.56 -28.50
C GLY A 830 -20.63 -0.68 -28.18
N ARG A 831 -21.14 -1.89 -27.98
CA ARG A 831 -22.49 -2.18 -27.49
C ARG A 831 -22.47 -3.51 -26.73
N GLY A 832 -23.15 -3.57 -25.59
CA GLY A 832 -23.36 -4.78 -24.80
C GLY A 832 -24.35 -5.74 -25.46
N LEU A 833 -24.20 -7.03 -25.16
CA LEU A 833 -25.24 -8.03 -25.44
C LEU A 833 -26.53 -7.71 -24.69
N VAL A 834 -26.41 -7.19 -23.46
CA VAL A 834 -27.47 -6.57 -22.66
C VAL A 834 -27.19 -5.08 -22.54
N GLU A 835 -28.20 -4.24 -22.76
CA GLU A 835 -28.10 -2.78 -22.68
C GLU A 835 -29.28 -2.21 -21.86
N PRO A 836 -29.02 -1.28 -20.90
CA PRO A 836 -27.70 -0.78 -20.48
C PRO A 836 -26.87 -1.85 -19.74
N ALA A 837 -25.55 -1.66 -19.63
CA ALA A 837 -24.64 -2.66 -19.06
C ALA A 837 -24.66 -2.71 -17.52
N ASP A 838 -25.19 -1.67 -16.87
CA ASP A 838 -25.28 -1.47 -15.42
C ASP A 838 -26.69 -1.64 -14.83
N ASP A 839 -27.75 -1.67 -15.64
CA ASP A 839 -29.13 -1.93 -15.20
C ASP A 839 -29.76 -3.04 -16.08
N TRP A 840 -29.81 -4.25 -15.53
CA TRP A 840 -30.31 -5.45 -16.22
C TRP A 840 -31.77 -5.77 -15.87
N GLU A 841 -32.40 -5.03 -14.96
CA GLU A 841 -33.84 -5.24 -14.67
C GLU A 841 -34.71 -4.77 -15.84
N THR A 842 -34.22 -3.78 -16.60
CA THR A 842 -34.91 -3.24 -17.78
C THR A 842 -34.38 -3.79 -19.11
N GLY A 843 -33.19 -4.40 -19.10
CA GLY A 843 -32.49 -4.90 -20.29
C GLY A 843 -32.71 -6.40 -20.53
N SER A 844 -32.76 -6.81 -21.81
CA SER A 844 -32.71 -8.22 -22.21
C SER A 844 -31.53 -8.47 -23.14
N SER A 845 -31.01 -9.70 -23.13
CA SER A 845 -29.89 -10.06 -23.99
C SER A 845 -30.36 -10.20 -25.44
N SER A 846 -29.69 -9.48 -26.34
CA SER A 846 -29.87 -9.63 -27.80
C SER A 846 -29.46 -11.01 -28.30
N HIS A 847 -28.48 -11.64 -27.67
CA HIS A 847 -27.95 -12.96 -28.03
C HIS A 847 -27.77 -13.82 -26.76
N PRO A 848 -28.87 -14.37 -26.20
CA PRO A 848 -28.84 -15.07 -24.91
C PRO A 848 -27.94 -16.30 -24.93
N GLU A 849 -27.94 -17.08 -26.01
CA GLU A 849 -27.10 -18.28 -26.15
C GLU A 849 -25.61 -17.92 -26.24
N LEU A 850 -25.27 -16.85 -26.96
CA LEU A 850 -23.90 -16.34 -27.04
C LEU A 850 -23.41 -15.84 -25.68
N LEU A 851 -24.23 -15.08 -24.95
CA LEU A 851 -23.91 -14.62 -23.60
C LEU A 851 -23.69 -15.82 -22.66
N ALA A 852 -24.55 -16.83 -22.72
CA ALA A 852 -24.43 -18.04 -21.92
C ALA A 852 -23.13 -18.80 -22.24
N TRP A 853 -22.80 -18.95 -23.53
CA TRP A 853 -21.57 -19.61 -23.98
C TRP A 853 -20.30 -18.85 -23.55
N LEU A 854 -20.24 -17.53 -23.78
CA LEU A 854 -19.11 -16.69 -23.34
C LEU A 854 -18.94 -16.72 -21.82
N THR A 855 -20.05 -16.79 -21.08
CA THR A 855 -20.04 -16.94 -19.62
C THR A 855 -19.39 -18.26 -19.22
N GLU A 856 -19.69 -19.37 -19.89
CA GLU A 856 -19.05 -20.65 -19.62
C GLU A 856 -17.57 -20.65 -19.95
N GLU A 857 -17.16 -20.03 -21.05
CA GLU A 857 -15.74 -19.87 -21.39
C GLU A 857 -14.99 -19.02 -20.36
N PHE A 858 -15.60 -17.93 -19.88
CA PHE A 858 -15.03 -17.08 -18.83
C PHE A 858 -14.90 -17.82 -17.49
N LEU A 859 -15.88 -18.66 -17.14
CA LEU A 859 -15.75 -19.52 -15.96
C LEU A 859 -14.68 -20.60 -16.17
N ARG A 860 -14.63 -21.29 -17.32
CA ARG A 860 -13.63 -22.34 -17.61
C ARG A 860 -12.20 -21.81 -17.55
N SER A 861 -11.97 -20.57 -17.98
CA SER A 861 -10.67 -19.92 -17.89
C SER A 861 -10.26 -19.55 -16.46
N GLY A 862 -11.18 -19.63 -15.49
CA GLY A 862 -10.94 -19.19 -14.11
C GLY A 862 -11.11 -17.68 -13.94
N TYR A 863 -12.12 -17.08 -14.59
CA TYR A 863 -12.37 -15.64 -14.59
C TYR A 863 -11.20 -14.81 -15.16
N ASP A 864 -10.51 -15.34 -16.17
CA ASP A 864 -9.39 -14.65 -16.84
C ASP A 864 -9.89 -13.66 -17.91
N LEU A 865 -9.72 -12.36 -17.63
CA LEU A 865 -10.09 -11.27 -18.53
C LEU A 865 -9.29 -11.28 -19.83
N LYS A 866 -8.00 -11.61 -19.79
CA LYS A 866 -7.15 -11.66 -21.00
C LYS A 866 -7.59 -12.78 -21.92
N SER A 867 -7.95 -13.94 -21.35
CA SER A 867 -8.52 -15.06 -22.12
C SER A 867 -9.84 -14.73 -22.80
N LEU A 868 -10.76 -14.04 -22.10
CA LEU A 868 -12.02 -13.58 -22.70
C LEU A 868 -11.78 -12.55 -23.81
N THR A 869 -10.90 -11.58 -23.58
CA THR A 869 -10.55 -10.55 -24.58
C THR A 869 -9.92 -11.16 -25.83
N ARG A 870 -8.98 -12.10 -25.67
CA ARG A 870 -8.37 -12.85 -26.77
C ARG A 870 -9.44 -13.53 -27.63
N LEU A 871 -10.39 -14.21 -26.98
CA LEU A 871 -11.48 -14.91 -27.65
C LEU A 871 -12.32 -13.96 -28.52
N ILE A 872 -12.72 -12.80 -27.97
CA ILE A 872 -13.50 -11.80 -28.71
C ILE A 872 -12.71 -11.23 -29.89
N MET A 873 -11.45 -10.85 -29.68
CA MET A 873 -10.63 -10.22 -30.73
C MET A 873 -10.26 -11.15 -31.88
N SER A 874 -10.21 -12.46 -31.62
CA SER A 874 -9.95 -13.47 -32.65
C SER A 874 -11.14 -13.73 -33.59
N SER A 875 -12.34 -13.21 -33.27
CA SER A 875 -13.52 -13.32 -34.12
C SER A 875 -13.44 -12.46 -35.39
N ARG A 876 -14.13 -12.86 -36.46
CA ARG A 876 -14.34 -12.02 -37.65
C ARG A 876 -15.18 -10.80 -37.31
N LEU A 877 -16.15 -10.91 -36.40
CA LEU A 877 -16.96 -9.78 -35.92
C LEU A 877 -16.07 -8.60 -35.47
N TYR A 878 -15.11 -8.85 -34.58
CA TYR A 878 -14.21 -7.79 -34.10
C TYR A 878 -13.35 -7.19 -35.23
N GLN A 879 -13.11 -7.94 -36.30
CA GLN A 879 -12.28 -7.55 -37.44
C GLN A 879 -13.07 -6.90 -38.59
N ARG A 880 -14.31 -6.47 -38.34
CA ARG A 880 -15.16 -5.76 -39.33
C ARG A 880 -15.22 -4.26 -39.09
N ASN A 881 -15.55 -3.50 -40.13
CA ASN A 881 -15.73 -2.05 -40.07
C ASN A 881 -16.76 -1.67 -39.01
N SER A 882 -16.47 -0.59 -38.28
CA SER A 882 -17.38 -0.08 -37.28
C SER A 882 -18.63 0.54 -37.91
N LEU A 883 -19.77 0.35 -37.27
CA LEU A 883 -21.08 0.87 -37.67
C LEU A 883 -21.30 2.26 -37.04
N SER A 884 -21.86 3.19 -37.83
CA SER A 884 -22.31 4.48 -37.31
C SER A 884 -23.47 4.29 -36.31
N GLY A 885 -23.73 5.32 -35.48
CA GLY A 885 -24.69 5.21 -34.39
C GLY A 885 -26.13 4.90 -34.82
N ASP A 886 -26.50 5.29 -36.05
CA ASP A 886 -27.79 5.15 -36.70
C ASP A 886 -27.88 3.98 -37.69
N ALA A 887 -26.81 3.19 -37.85
CA ALA A 887 -26.77 2.11 -38.81
C ALA A 887 -27.71 0.94 -38.41
N GLN A 888 -28.48 0.45 -39.37
CA GLN A 888 -29.31 -0.75 -39.22
C GLN A 888 -28.43 -1.97 -38.93
N GLY A 889 -28.89 -2.85 -38.04
CA GLY A 889 -28.16 -4.08 -37.68
C GLY A 889 -27.15 -3.95 -36.54
N ARG A 890 -27.04 -2.77 -35.92
CA ARG A 890 -26.19 -2.55 -34.74
C ARG A 890 -26.54 -3.47 -33.56
N GLU A 891 -27.83 -3.69 -33.31
CA GLU A 891 -28.32 -4.56 -32.23
C GLU A 891 -28.07 -6.05 -32.52
N LEU A 892 -27.90 -6.39 -33.79
CA LEU A 892 -27.59 -7.74 -34.28
C LEU A 892 -26.08 -7.95 -34.51
N PHE A 893 -25.25 -6.97 -34.13
CA PHE A 893 -23.80 -6.98 -34.34
C PHE A 893 -23.39 -7.29 -35.79
N ALA A 894 -24.02 -6.61 -36.76
CA ALA A 894 -23.57 -6.63 -38.15
C ALA A 894 -22.12 -6.11 -38.33
N GLY A 895 -21.61 -5.42 -37.31
CA GLY A 895 -20.23 -5.00 -37.10
C GLY A 895 -20.11 -4.36 -35.71
N PRO A 896 -18.88 -4.05 -35.24
CA PRO A 896 -18.68 -3.29 -34.00
C PRO A 896 -19.37 -1.93 -34.09
N SER A 897 -19.85 -1.37 -32.97
CA SER A 897 -20.31 0.02 -32.93
C SER A 897 -19.12 0.98 -32.89
N ARG A 898 -19.18 2.08 -33.65
CA ARG A 898 -18.14 3.12 -33.63
C ARG A 898 -17.97 3.71 -32.23
N ARG A 899 -16.73 3.75 -31.75
CA ARG A 899 -16.36 4.29 -30.43
C ARG A 899 -15.45 5.49 -30.57
N ARG A 900 -15.62 6.48 -29.70
CA ARG A 900 -14.67 7.58 -29.54
C ARG A 900 -13.54 7.14 -28.61
N LEU A 901 -12.35 7.68 -28.81
CA LEU A 901 -11.27 7.58 -27.82
C LEU A 901 -11.71 8.16 -26.47
N THR A 902 -11.32 7.50 -25.39
CA THR A 902 -11.51 8.05 -24.04
C THR A 902 -10.56 9.24 -23.82
N ALA A 903 -10.86 10.06 -22.82
CA ALA A 903 -10.00 11.15 -22.39
C ALA A 903 -8.53 10.75 -22.18
N GLU A 904 -8.32 9.58 -21.55
CA GLU A 904 -6.99 9.02 -21.31
C GLU A 904 -6.29 8.66 -22.63
N GLN A 905 -7.00 7.98 -23.54
CA GLN A 905 -6.45 7.61 -24.85
C GLN A 905 -6.08 8.85 -25.68
N ILE A 906 -6.88 9.93 -25.61
CA ILE A 906 -6.56 11.20 -26.29
C ILE A 906 -5.24 11.76 -25.78
N VAL A 907 -5.11 11.93 -24.46
CA VAL A 907 -3.88 12.51 -23.86
C VAL A 907 -2.67 11.62 -24.13
N ASP A 908 -2.77 10.32 -23.82
CA ASP A 908 -1.63 9.40 -23.92
C ASP A 908 -1.17 9.24 -25.38
N THR A 909 -2.11 9.18 -26.33
CA THR A 909 -1.78 9.10 -27.77
C THR A 909 -1.13 10.38 -28.29
N VAL A 910 -1.61 11.56 -27.88
CA VAL A 910 -1.02 12.84 -28.31
C VAL A 910 0.44 12.93 -27.89
N PHE A 911 0.75 12.68 -26.62
CA PHE A 911 2.13 12.78 -26.11
C PHE A 911 3.02 11.65 -26.64
N GLN A 912 2.50 10.43 -26.78
CA GLN A 912 3.25 9.32 -27.38
C GLN A 912 3.60 9.59 -28.86
N ALA A 913 2.67 10.12 -29.65
CA ALA A 913 2.88 10.35 -31.09
C ALA A 913 4.05 11.33 -31.34
N VAL A 914 4.17 12.37 -30.51
CA VAL A 914 5.29 13.32 -30.56
C VAL A 914 6.53 12.84 -29.78
N GLY A 915 6.44 11.71 -29.06
CA GLY A 915 7.54 11.14 -28.28
C GLY A 915 7.93 11.98 -27.06
N LYS A 916 6.95 12.62 -26.41
CA LYS A 916 7.14 13.37 -25.17
C LYS A 916 6.58 12.60 -23.98
N GLU A 917 7.22 12.74 -22.83
CA GLU A 917 6.60 12.31 -21.57
C GLU A 917 5.45 13.24 -21.17
N LEU A 918 4.47 12.70 -20.44
CA LEU A 918 3.36 13.48 -19.90
C LEU A 918 3.91 14.59 -18.97
N PRO A 919 3.71 15.89 -19.28
CA PRO A 919 4.47 16.98 -18.66
C PRO A 919 3.88 17.45 -17.33
N VAL A 920 3.38 16.54 -16.50
CA VAL A 920 2.62 16.90 -15.29
C VAL A 920 3.55 17.13 -14.09
N GLU A 921 3.18 18.06 -13.21
CA GLU A 921 3.86 18.25 -11.92
C GLU A 921 3.66 17.05 -10.99
N ARG A 922 4.39 16.99 -9.87
CA ARG A 922 4.05 16.03 -8.82
C ARG A 922 2.69 16.41 -8.22
N LEU A 923 1.76 15.47 -8.19
CA LEU A 923 0.40 15.62 -7.69
C LEU A 923 0.38 15.55 -6.15
N THR A 924 0.87 16.61 -5.51
CA THR A 924 0.89 16.75 -4.05
C THR A 924 1.03 18.21 -3.63
N TYR A 925 0.47 18.55 -2.46
CA TYR A 925 0.74 19.80 -1.76
C TYR A 925 1.63 19.62 -0.52
N ASN A 926 2.05 18.38 -0.25
CA ASN A 926 2.84 17.98 0.92
C ASN A 926 4.26 17.55 0.51
N SER A 927 4.87 18.27 -0.45
CA SER A 927 6.23 17.97 -0.93
C SER A 927 7.32 18.17 0.14
N ASP A 928 7.00 18.84 1.26
CA ASP A 928 7.86 18.97 2.44
C ASP A 928 7.66 17.85 3.48
N GLY A 929 6.71 16.94 3.24
CA GLY A 929 6.44 15.77 4.09
C GLY A 929 5.88 16.10 5.48
N ARG A 930 5.35 17.31 5.71
CA ARG A 930 4.92 17.78 7.05
C ARG A 930 3.44 17.55 7.36
N GLN A 931 2.68 16.95 6.45
CA GLN A 931 1.26 16.61 6.64
C GLN A 931 1.03 15.10 6.71
N GLY A 932 0.02 14.69 7.48
CA GLY A 932 -0.44 13.31 7.55
C GLY A 932 -1.24 12.88 6.32
N ALA A 933 -1.29 11.56 6.07
CA ALA A 933 -2.02 10.96 4.94
C ALA A 933 -3.55 11.20 4.97
N THR A 934 -4.10 11.62 6.12
CA THR A 934 -5.52 12.00 6.25
C THR A 934 -5.81 13.43 5.77
N THR A 935 -4.77 14.24 5.52
CA THR A 935 -4.89 15.64 5.08
C THR A 935 -4.56 15.79 3.60
N PHE A 936 -3.41 15.26 3.18
CA PHE A 936 -2.96 15.24 1.79
C PHE A 936 -2.40 13.86 1.47
N ILE A 937 -2.71 13.36 0.28
CA ILE A 937 -2.10 12.17 -0.29
C ILE A 937 -1.14 12.63 -1.39
N ASP A 938 0.04 12.01 -1.44
CA ASP A 938 0.99 12.20 -2.50
C ASP A 938 0.77 11.13 -3.57
N PHE A 939 0.37 11.55 -4.77
CA PHE A 939 0.12 10.66 -5.90
C PHE A 939 1.33 10.52 -6.82
N GLY A 940 2.48 11.08 -6.44
CA GLY A 940 3.67 11.06 -7.28
C GLY A 940 3.51 11.91 -8.54
N ARG A 941 4.28 11.59 -9.57
CA ARG A 941 4.26 12.31 -10.86
C ARG A 941 3.58 11.44 -11.92
N PRO A 942 2.42 11.85 -12.45
CA PRO A 942 1.72 11.11 -13.48
C PRO A 942 2.55 10.90 -14.72
N ARG A 943 2.44 9.72 -15.30
CA ARG A 943 3.05 9.33 -16.57
C ARG A 943 2.05 8.88 -17.61
N LYS A 944 0.89 8.44 -17.13
CA LYS A 944 -0.27 8.09 -17.92
C LYS A 944 -1.45 8.90 -17.43
N ALA A 945 -2.35 9.24 -18.33
CA ALA A 945 -3.50 10.08 -18.02
C ALA A 945 -4.42 9.48 -16.94
N TRP A 946 -4.50 8.15 -16.80
CA TRP A 946 -5.31 7.49 -15.77
C TRP A 946 -4.84 7.77 -14.32
N GLU A 947 -3.56 8.15 -14.15
CA GLU A 947 -2.99 8.48 -12.84
C GLU A 947 -3.42 9.87 -12.36
N MET A 948 -4.04 10.68 -13.22
CA MET A 948 -4.61 11.97 -12.85
C MET A 948 -5.70 11.82 -11.78
N VAL A 949 -5.83 12.86 -10.96
CA VAL A 949 -6.75 12.91 -9.81
C VAL A 949 -7.50 14.24 -9.81
N ALA A 950 -8.51 14.38 -8.96
CA ALA A 950 -9.15 15.67 -8.75
C ALA A 950 -8.13 16.69 -8.24
N ILE A 951 -7.85 17.72 -9.04
CA ILE A 951 -6.92 18.81 -8.69
C ILE A 951 -7.59 19.81 -7.74
N SER A 952 -8.93 19.74 -7.60
CA SER A 952 -9.81 20.51 -6.70
C SER A 952 -9.14 21.76 -6.16
N ASN A 953 -9.01 22.78 -7.02
CA ASN A 953 -8.42 24.03 -6.64
C ASN A 953 -9.37 24.79 -5.70
N GLU A 954 -8.82 25.38 -4.65
CA GLU A 954 -9.34 26.67 -4.21
C GLU A 954 -8.88 27.66 -5.29
N ARG A 955 -9.68 27.81 -6.36
CA ARG A 955 -9.41 28.64 -7.55
C ARG A 955 -8.95 30.08 -7.23
N GLU A 956 -9.08 30.49 -5.97
CA GLU A 956 -8.68 31.77 -5.39
C GLU A 956 -7.26 31.77 -4.79
N ARG A 957 -6.47 30.69 -4.93
CA ARG A 957 -5.18 30.55 -4.23
C ARG A 957 -4.01 30.11 -5.13
N PRO A 958 -3.30 31.06 -5.78
CA PRO A 958 -2.20 30.76 -6.71
C PRO A 958 -1.09 29.85 -6.16
N SER A 959 -0.79 29.93 -4.87
CA SER A 959 0.22 29.11 -4.19
C SER A 959 -0.17 27.63 -4.01
N MET A 960 -1.34 27.18 -4.49
CA MET A 960 -1.75 25.76 -4.57
C MET A 960 -2.14 25.37 -5.99
N ASN A 961 -1.68 26.11 -7.00
CA ASN A 961 -1.97 25.74 -8.38
C ASN A 961 -0.95 24.70 -8.88
N LEU A 962 -1.48 23.75 -9.65
CA LEU A 962 -0.71 22.81 -10.48
C LEU A 962 -1.10 23.09 -11.93
N PRO A 963 -0.57 24.16 -12.56
CA PRO A 963 -1.09 24.69 -13.81
C PRO A 963 -0.98 23.71 -14.99
N VAL A 964 0.09 22.92 -15.10
CA VAL A 964 0.21 21.95 -16.18
C VAL A 964 -0.75 20.79 -15.96
N ALA A 965 -0.82 20.25 -14.74
CA ALA A 965 -1.80 19.24 -14.36
C ALA A 965 -3.24 19.70 -14.67
N GLN A 966 -3.57 20.96 -14.36
CA GLN A 966 -4.89 21.54 -14.64
C GLN A 966 -5.17 21.56 -16.14
N SER A 967 -4.21 21.94 -16.97
CA SER A 967 -4.39 21.94 -18.43
C SER A 967 -4.69 20.55 -19.01
N ILE A 968 -4.06 19.50 -18.46
CA ILE A 968 -4.34 18.11 -18.83
C ILE A 968 -5.74 17.69 -18.35
N ALA A 969 -6.08 18.01 -17.10
CA ALA A 969 -7.40 17.72 -16.53
C ALA A 969 -8.54 18.39 -17.31
N ASP A 970 -8.34 19.63 -17.78
CA ASP A 970 -9.33 20.37 -18.57
C ASP A 970 -9.57 19.71 -19.94
N LEU A 971 -8.50 19.28 -20.63
CA LEU A 971 -8.63 18.50 -21.86
C LEU A 971 -9.37 17.18 -21.61
N MET A 972 -8.98 16.45 -20.56
CA MET A 972 -9.62 15.19 -20.22
C MET A 972 -11.11 15.38 -19.92
N ALA A 973 -11.49 16.42 -19.18
CA ALA A 973 -12.88 16.73 -18.84
C ALA A 973 -13.74 17.02 -20.08
N ALA A 974 -13.18 17.68 -21.11
CA ALA A 974 -13.87 17.90 -22.38
C ALA A 974 -14.24 16.58 -23.08
N TYR A 975 -13.46 15.52 -22.87
CA TYR A 975 -13.69 14.15 -23.37
C TYR A 975 -14.35 13.22 -22.35
N GLY A 976 -15.11 13.79 -21.42
CA GLY A 976 -15.99 13.05 -20.51
C GLY A 976 -15.29 12.46 -19.27
N TRP A 977 -14.02 12.78 -19.03
CA TRP A 977 -13.35 12.41 -17.79
C TRP A 977 -14.01 13.06 -16.58
N ARG A 978 -14.15 12.28 -15.50
CA ARG A 978 -14.76 12.71 -14.26
C ARG A 978 -13.66 12.95 -13.23
N SER A 979 -13.42 14.21 -12.89
CA SER A 979 -12.57 14.57 -11.76
C SER A 979 -13.19 14.10 -10.44
N GLU A 980 -14.52 14.11 -10.34
CA GLU A 980 -15.26 13.62 -9.19
C GLU A 980 -16.17 12.42 -9.53
N ARG A 981 -15.99 11.31 -8.80
CA ARG A 981 -16.74 10.05 -9.02
C ARG A 981 -17.63 9.68 -7.83
N GLN A 982 -18.76 10.35 -7.69
CA GLN A 982 -19.69 10.10 -6.57
C GLN A 982 -20.53 8.82 -6.74
N ASP A 983 -20.75 8.41 -7.99
CA ASP A 983 -21.57 7.26 -8.39
C ASP A 983 -20.85 6.38 -9.43
N PRO A 984 -21.11 5.05 -9.45
CA PRO A 984 -20.59 4.15 -10.47
C PRO A 984 -21.13 4.54 -11.86
N LEU A 985 -20.33 4.36 -12.90
CA LEU A 985 -20.75 4.64 -14.28
C LEU A 985 -20.06 3.70 -15.27
N THR A 986 -20.83 3.13 -16.20
CA THR A 986 -20.26 2.31 -17.28
C THR A 986 -19.90 3.13 -18.51
N ASP A 987 -20.81 4.01 -18.94
CA ASP A 987 -20.64 4.83 -20.13
C ASP A 987 -20.45 6.29 -19.73
N ARG A 988 -19.29 6.86 -20.08
CA ARG A 988 -19.08 8.31 -20.00
C ARG A 988 -19.93 9.04 -21.03
N GLU A 989 -20.20 10.32 -20.77
CA GLU A 989 -20.83 11.20 -21.75
C GLU A 989 -19.95 11.29 -23.01
N SER A 990 -20.44 10.72 -24.11
CA SER A 990 -19.75 10.69 -25.40
C SER A 990 -20.43 11.55 -26.46
N THR A 991 -21.46 12.32 -26.09
CA THR A 991 -22.13 13.25 -27.01
C THR A 991 -21.11 14.21 -27.60
N ALA A 992 -21.24 14.46 -28.90
CA ALA A 992 -20.42 15.44 -29.59
C ALA A 992 -20.77 16.85 -29.09
N THR A 993 -19.78 17.58 -28.59
CA THR A 993 -19.94 18.97 -28.18
C THR A 993 -18.92 19.84 -28.91
N PRO A 994 -19.21 21.13 -29.16
CA PRO A 994 -18.21 22.06 -29.68
C PRO A 994 -16.99 22.21 -28.75
N LEU A 995 -17.14 21.93 -27.45
CA LEU A 995 -16.05 22.02 -26.48
C LEU A 995 -14.93 21.01 -26.77
N GLN A 996 -15.24 19.82 -27.26
CA GLN A 996 -14.24 18.77 -27.55
C GLN A 996 -13.20 19.20 -28.59
N PRO A 997 -13.58 19.59 -29.82
CA PRO A 997 -12.62 20.09 -30.79
C PRO A 997 -12.02 21.42 -30.35
N LEU A 998 -12.74 22.31 -29.65
CA LEU A 998 -12.17 23.58 -29.17
C LEU A 998 -11.08 23.37 -28.10
N ALA A 999 -11.30 22.46 -27.15
CA ALA A 999 -10.35 22.13 -26.10
C ALA A 999 -9.12 21.40 -26.65
N LEU A 1000 -9.30 20.52 -27.64
CA LEU A 1000 -8.18 19.90 -28.33
C LEU A 1000 -7.40 20.94 -29.14
N ALA A 1001 -8.07 21.69 -30.01
CA ALA A 1001 -7.47 22.67 -30.92
C ALA A 1001 -6.77 23.85 -30.23
N ASN A 1002 -7.29 24.35 -29.11
CA ASN A 1002 -6.82 25.59 -28.47
C ASN A 1002 -6.30 25.38 -27.04
N GLY A 1003 -6.34 24.15 -26.53
CA GLY A 1003 -5.91 23.84 -25.17
C GLY A 1003 -4.39 23.82 -25.03
N ALA A 1004 -3.90 24.30 -23.88
CA ALA A 1004 -2.47 24.29 -23.57
C ALA A 1004 -1.85 22.88 -23.60
N ALA A 1005 -2.64 21.84 -23.36
CA ALA A 1005 -2.20 20.45 -23.46
C ALA A 1005 -1.75 20.07 -24.89
N LEU A 1006 -2.57 20.35 -25.91
CA LEU A 1006 -2.18 20.06 -27.29
C LEU A 1006 -1.06 20.98 -27.75
N ASN A 1007 -1.14 22.28 -27.46
CA ASN A 1007 -0.09 23.24 -27.83
C ASN A 1007 1.27 22.77 -27.30
N ARG A 1008 1.33 22.38 -26.02
CA ARG A 1008 2.54 21.82 -25.41
C ARG A 1008 3.01 20.53 -26.07
N ALA A 1009 2.10 19.66 -26.50
CA ALA A 1009 2.49 18.46 -27.23
C ALA A 1009 3.07 18.81 -28.62
N THR A 1010 2.44 19.74 -29.34
CA THR A 1010 2.85 20.15 -30.68
C THR A 1010 4.09 21.05 -30.70
N ASP A 1011 4.42 21.75 -29.61
CA ASP A 1011 5.66 22.50 -29.49
C ASP A 1011 6.85 21.57 -29.76
N ILE A 1012 7.57 21.72 -30.86
CA ILE A 1012 8.74 20.91 -31.18
C ILE A 1012 9.88 21.38 -30.28
N SER A 1013 9.96 20.81 -29.09
CA SER A 1013 10.99 21.01 -28.08
C SER A 1013 12.07 19.94 -28.16
N GLU A 1014 13.27 20.22 -27.64
CA GLU A 1014 14.50 19.43 -27.85
C GLU A 1014 14.40 17.93 -27.52
N HIS A 1015 13.48 17.54 -26.62
CA HIS A 1015 13.27 16.14 -26.23
C HIS A 1015 12.06 15.47 -26.89
N SER A 1016 11.46 16.12 -27.91
CA SER A 1016 10.42 15.55 -28.75
C SER A 1016 11.05 14.66 -29.82
N ALA A 1017 10.47 13.48 -30.08
CA ALA A 1017 10.88 12.63 -31.20
C ALA A 1017 10.69 13.33 -32.56
N MET A 1018 9.86 14.37 -32.62
CA MET A 1018 9.64 15.18 -33.82
C MET A 1018 10.87 15.99 -34.23
N VAL A 1019 11.75 16.35 -33.29
CA VAL A 1019 13.01 17.04 -33.63
C VAL A 1019 13.87 16.13 -34.47
N GLU A 1020 14.10 14.89 -34.02
CA GLU A 1020 14.93 13.92 -34.77
C GLU A 1020 14.30 13.56 -36.11
N LEU A 1021 12.98 13.43 -36.16
CA LEU A 1021 12.24 13.23 -37.41
C LEU A 1021 12.54 14.35 -38.42
N CYS A 1022 12.39 15.60 -37.99
CA CYS A 1022 12.69 16.77 -38.80
C CYS A 1022 14.15 16.85 -39.23
N VAL A 1023 15.08 16.56 -38.31
CA VAL A 1023 16.52 16.65 -38.56
C VAL A 1023 16.97 15.59 -39.57
N THR A 1024 16.49 14.35 -39.42
CA THR A 1024 16.96 13.20 -40.20
C THR A 1024 16.19 12.97 -41.51
N ALA A 1025 15.01 13.59 -41.68
CA ALA A 1025 14.22 13.44 -42.91
C ALA A 1025 15.04 13.82 -44.16
N SER A 1026 15.09 12.92 -45.13
CA SER A 1026 15.78 13.12 -46.41
C SER A 1026 14.93 13.92 -47.40
N THR A 1027 13.61 13.75 -47.36
CA THR A 1027 12.65 14.48 -48.21
C THR A 1027 11.40 14.87 -47.42
N PRO A 1028 10.64 15.90 -47.86
CA PRO A 1028 9.35 16.25 -47.27
C PRO A 1028 8.35 15.08 -47.29
N GLU A 1029 8.34 14.26 -48.35
CA GLU A 1029 7.47 13.09 -48.49
C GLU A 1029 7.71 12.10 -47.35
N SER A 1030 8.96 11.73 -47.10
CA SER A 1030 9.31 10.80 -46.00
C SER A 1030 8.97 11.36 -44.61
N LEU A 1031 9.08 12.68 -44.43
CA LEU A 1031 8.67 13.35 -43.20
C LEU A 1031 7.16 13.22 -43.00
N VAL A 1032 6.37 13.53 -44.03
CA VAL A 1032 4.90 13.44 -44.00
C VAL A 1032 4.45 12.02 -43.74
N ASP A 1033 5.01 11.03 -44.43
CA ASP A 1033 4.66 9.61 -44.25
C ASP A 1033 4.85 9.18 -42.79
N GLN A 1034 5.98 9.54 -42.18
CA GLN A 1034 6.25 9.19 -40.78
C GLN A 1034 5.36 9.96 -39.80
N MET A 1035 5.00 11.21 -40.10
CA MET A 1035 4.03 11.97 -39.28
C MET A 1035 2.65 11.31 -39.30
N PHE A 1036 2.17 10.92 -40.48
CA PHE A 1036 0.90 10.21 -40.65
C PHE A 1036 0.91 8.84 -39.94
N LEU A 1037 1.99 8.07 -40.06
CA LEU A 1037 2.11 6.79 -39.35
C LEU A 1037 2.10 6.97 -37.82
N ARG A 1038 2.73 8.01 -37.28
CA ARG A 1038 2.75 8.25 -35.83
C ARG A 1038 1.41 8.74 -35.28
N VAL A 1039 0.74 9.67 -35.99
CA VAL A 1039 -0.48 10.31 -35.48
C VAL A 1039 -1.74 9.54 -35.85
N LEU A 1040 -1.80 8.97 -37.06
CA LEU A 1040 -2.99 8.34 -37.62
C LEU A 1040 -2.79 6.84 -37.90
N SER A 1041 -1.57 6.33 -37.74
CA SER A 1041 -1.23 4.92 -37.93
C SER A 1041 -1.59 4.38 -39.31
N ARG A 1042 -1.58 5.24 -40.33
CA ARG A 1042 -1.75 4.90 -41.74
C ARG A 1042 -0.86 5.78 -42.60
N GLN A 1043 -0.68 5.42 -43.86
CA GLN A 1043 -0.04 6.31 -44.84
C GLN A 1043 -1.02 7.43 -45.25
N PRO A 1044 -0.51 8.61 -45.64
CA PRO A 1044 -1.33 9.62 -46.30
C PRO A 1044 -1.80 9.09 -47.66
N ASP A 1045 -2.99 9.49 -48.09
CA ASP A 1045 -3.36 9.33 -49.50
C ASP A 1045 -2.58 10.30 -50.41
N ALA A 1046 -2.68 10.14 -51.73
CA ALA A 1046 -1.93 10.97 -52.68
C ALA A 1046 -2.26 12.47 -52.57
N THR A 1047 -3.50 12.82 -52.21
CA THR A 1047 -3.95 14.22 -52.06
C THR A 1047 -3.43 14.79 -50.75
N GLU A 1048 -3.59 14.05 -49.66
CA GLU A 1048 -3.06 14.41 -48.34
C GLU A 1048 -1.53 14.59 -48.38
N GLN A 1049 -0.82 13.64 -48.99
CA GLN A 1049 0.63 13.71 -49.11
C GLN A 1049 1.05 14.94 -49.91
N GLN A 1050 0.42 15.18 -51.07
CA GLN A 1050 0.71 16.36 -51.88
C GLN A 1050 0.47 17.66 -51.09
N MET A 1051 -0.67 17.79 -50.39
CA MET A 1051 -1.00 18.99 -49.61
C MET A 1051 0.04 19.29 -48.52
N PHE A 1052 0.41 18.28 -47.73
CA PHE A 1052 1.39 18.46 -46.65
C PHE A 1052 2.80 18.71 -47.20
N VAL A 1053 3.20 18.02 -48.28
CA VAL A 1053 4.49 18.23 -48.93
C VAL A 1053 4.59 19.64 -49.50
N GLU A 1054 3.57 20.13 -50.21
CA GLU A 1054 3.54 21.50 -50.73
C GLU A 1054 3.67 22.54 -49.62
N PHE A 1055 3.08 22.28 -48.44
CA PHE A 1055 3.16 23.16 -47.28
C PHE A 1055 4.54 23.16 -46.59
N LEU A 1056 5.16 21.99 -46.46
CA LEU A 1056 6.44 21.79 -45.74
C LEU A 1056 7.69 21.98 -46.60
N LYS A 1057 7.58 21.86 -47.92
CA LYS A 1057 8.71 21.98 -48.86
C LYS A 1057 9.43 23.34 -48.82
N PRO A 1058 8.75 24.50 -48.74
CA PRO A 1058 9.43 25.79 -48.65
C PRO A 1058 10.30 25.88 -47.39
N GLY A 1059 11.61 26.04 -47.57
CA GLY A 1059 12.58 26.11 -46.46
C GLY A 1059 13.04 24.75 -45.91
N PHE A 1060 12.60 23.62 -46.49
CA PHE A 1060 13.00 22.29 -46.03
C PHE A 1060 14.52 22.06 -46.18
N ALA A 1061 15.13 22.51 -47.27
CA ALA A 1061 16.55 22.32 -47.52
C ALA A 1061 17.41 23.12 -46.51
N GLU A 1062 16.95 24.33 -46.15
CA GLU A 1062 17.63 25.22 -45.23
C GLU A 1062 17.24 24.99 -43.77
N ARG A 1063 16.27 24.13 -43.47
CA ARG A 1063 15.58 24.05 -42.16
C ARG A 1063 16.47 23.89 -40.92
N LEU A 1064 17.65 23.32 -41.08
CA LEU A 1064 18.58 23.03 -39.98
C LEU A 1064 19.38 24.28 -39.63
N THR A 1065 19.58 24.54 -38.35
CA THR A 1065 20.47 25.60 -37.89
C THR A 1065 21.88 25.06 -37.59
N GLU A 1066 22.83 25.95 -37.34
CA GLU A 1066 24.17 25.59 -36.84
C GLU A 1066 24.14 25.12 -35.37
N TYR A 1067 22.99 25.21 -34.69
CA TYR A 1067 22.86 24.83 -33.29
C TYR A 1067 22.91 23.31 -33.16
N GLN A 1068 24.01 22.79 -32.62
CA GLN A 1068 24.19 21.35 -32.40
C GLN A 1068 24.07 20.91 -30.94
N GLN A 1069 24.03 21.86 -30.00
CA GLN A 1069 24.06 21.53 -28.58
C GLN A 1069 22.65 21.24 -28.05
N ILE A 1070 22.32 19.98 -27.79
CA ILE A 1070 21.05 19.63 -27.15
C ILE A 1070 21.11 20.07 -25.67
N PRO A 1071 20.21 20.96 -25.20
CA PRO A 1071 20.16 21.33 -23.79
C PRO A 1071 19.77 20.12 -22.94
N SER A 1072 20.35 20.01 -21.75
CA SER A 1072 20.01 18.92 -20.83
C SER A 1072 18.59 19.04 -20.33
N ARG A 1073 17.94 17.87 -20.20
CA ARG A 1073 16.58 17.80 -19.67
C ARG A 1073 16.54 18.29 -18.23
N LYS A 1074 15.53 19.10 -17.90
CA LYS A 1074 15.34 19.69 -16.57
C LYS A 1074 14.27 18.96 -15.77
N VAL A 1075 14.56 18.74 -14.48
CA VAL A 1075 13.56 18.25 -13.52
C VAL A 1075 12.73 19.44 -13.07
N PHE A 1076 11.41 19.35 -13.22
CA PHE A 1076 10.52 20.38 -12.68
C PHE A 1076 10.54 20.35 -11.16
N ARG A 1077 10.83 21.49 -10.53
CA ARG A 1077 10.83 21.69 -9.08
C ARG A 1077 9.81 22.75 -8.73
N SER A 1078 8.98 22.50 -7.73
CA SER A 1078 8.09 23.51 -7.18
C SER A 1078 8.49 23.85 -5.73
N PRO A 1079 8.67 25.14 -5.39
CA PRO A 1079 8.83 25.60 -4.02
C PRO A 1079 7.50 25.70 -3.26
N LEU A 1080 6.38 25.50 -3.95
CA LEU A 1080 5.04 25.64 -3.40
C LEU A 1080 4.71 24.42 -2.52
N THR A 1081 4.36 24.70 -1.27
CA THR A 1081 4.03 23.70 -0.25
C THR A 1081 2.84 24.23 0.55
N TRP A 1082 2.06 23.32 1.13
CA TRP A 1082 0.97 23.70 2.04
C TRP A 1082 1.45 24.56 3.20
N THR A 1083 2.65 24.29 3.75
CA THR A 1083 3.12 24.99 4.95
C THR A 1083 3.45 26.45 4.71
N ALA A 1084 3.80 26.83 3.48
CA ALA A 1084 4.09 28.20 3.08
C ALA A 1084 2.92 28.89 2.35
N HIS A 1085 1.75 28.27 2.35
CA HIS A 1085 0.72 28.64 1.41
C HIS A 1085 0.17 30.07 1.57
N PHE A 1086 0.18 30.62 2.79
CA PHE A 1086 -0.21 32.01 3.06
C PHE A 1086 0.92 33.04 2.85
N ASP A 1087 2.12 32.62 2.47
CA ASP A 1087 3.22 33.52 2.15
C ASP A 1087 2.94 34.26 0.83
N PRO A 1088 2.96 35.62 0.79
CA PRO A 1088 2.80 36.37 -0.45
C PRO A 1088 3.81 35.98 -1.55
N ALA A 1089 5.02 35.56 -1.17
CA ALA A 1089 6.03 35.10 -2.12
C ALA A 1089 5.60 33.79 -2.82
N ALA A 1090 4.91 32.89 -2.11
CA ALA A 1090 4.37 31.68 -2.69
C ALA A 1090 3.28 31.98 -3.73
N SER A 1091 2.42 32.97 -3.46
CA SER A 1091 1.38 33.38 -4.43
C SER A 1091 1.99 33.98 -5.70
N ALA A 1092 3.01 34.84 -5.55
CA ALA A 1092 3.73 35.42 -6.70
C ALA A 1092 4.41 34.33 -7.55
N GLU A 1093 5.04 33.35 -6.90
CA GLU A 1093 5.67 32.22 -7.58
C GLU A 1093 4.65 31.30 -8.27
N GLY A 1094 3.48 31.08 -7.66
CA GLY A 1094 2.38 30.34 -8.30
C GLY A 1094 1.85 31.01 -9.57
N LEU A 1095 1.72 32.35 -9.57
CA LEU A 1095 1.37 33.10 -10.77
C LEU A 1095 2.47 33.02 -11.84
N ARG A 1096 3.74 33.05 -11.46
CA ARG A 1096 4.87 32.88 -12.39
C ARG A 1096 4.88 31.48 -13.01
N GLN A 1097 4.59 30.43 -12.24
CA GLN A 1097 4.49 29.06 -12.76
C GLN A 1097 3.31 28.91 -13.71
N LEU A 1098 2.19 29.59 -13.45
CA LEU A 1098 1.06 29.64 -14.38
C LEU A 1098 1.47 30.28 -15.71
N GLU A 1099 2.13 31.44 -15.69
CA GLU A 1099 2.60 32.11 -16.91
C GLU A 1099 3.57 31.23 -17.72
N VAL A 1100 4.50 30.54 -17.06
CA VAL A 1100 5.42 29.59 -17.71
C VAL A 1100 4.65 28.39 -18.28
N ALA A 1101 3.62 27.90 -17.58
CA ALA A 1101 2.78 26.81 -18.07
C ALA A 1101 1.94 27.22 -19.30
N GLU A 1102 1.53 28.48 -19.40
CA GLU A 1102 0.80 29.02 -20.55
C GLU A 1102 1.70 29.23 -21.78
N GLN A 1103 2.99 29.53 -21.58
CA GLN A 1103 3.95 29.74 -22.68
C GLN A 1103 4.35 28.47 -23.44
N GLY A 1104 4.04 27.27 -22.93
CA GLY A 1104 4.38 26.01 -23.58
C GLY A 1104 5.79 25.48 -23.25
N ASP A 1105 6.29 24.57 -24.07
CA ASP A 1105 7.68 24.10 -23.95
C ASP A 1105 8.62 25.06 -24.71
N VAL A 1106 9.88 25.20 -24.26
CA VAL A 1106 10.87 25.96 -25.01
C VAL A 1106 11.15 25.27 -26.36
N PRO A 1107 10.96 25.95 -27.51
CA PRO A 1107 11.19 25.34 -28.81
C PRO A 1107 12.65 24.96 -29.06
N THR A 1108 12.85 23.95 -29.89
CA THR A 1108 14.19 23.56 -30.36
C THR A 1108 14.87 24.70 -31.11
N GLN A 1109 16.17 24.85 -30.89
CA GLN A 1109 17.01 25.79 -31.65
C GLN A 1109 17.68 25.12 -32.86
N ARG A 1110 17.56 23.79 -33.01
CA ARG A 1110 18.13 23.00 -34.13
C ARG A 1110 17.39 23.21 -35.45
N LEU A 1111 16.19 23.78 -35.40
CA LEU A 1111 15.36 24.07 -36.56
C LEU A 1111 15.12 25.58 -36.68
N HIS A 1112 15.14 26.11 -37.90
CA HIS A 1112 14.73 27.49 -38.12
C HIS A 1112 13.28 27.69 -37.68
N ALA A 1113 13.05 28.73 -36.87
CA ALA A 1113 11.76 28.98 -36.24
C ALA A 1113 10.60 29.04 -37.25
N GLY A 1114 10.79 29.69 -38.41
CA GLY A 1114 9.75 29.80 -39.43
C GLY A 1114 9.38 28.48 -40.12
N TRP A 1115 10.33 27.53 -40.23
CA TRP A 1115 10.05 26.20 -40.79
C TRP A 1115 9.51 25.25 -39.71
N ARG A 1116 10.07 25.29 -38.49
CA ARG A 1116 9.56 24.56 -37.31
C ARG A 1116 8.06 24.80 -37.12
N LEU A 1117 7.61 26.07 -37.12
CA LEU A 1117 6.20 26.43 -36.96
C LEU A 1117 5.29 25.75 -38.01
N ARG A 1118 5.77 25.54 -39.25
CA ARG A 1118 5.00 24.81 -40.26
C ARG A 1118 4.83 23.34 -39.91
N VAL A 1119 5.84 22.70 -39.32
CA VAL A 1119 5.71 21.31 -38.85
C VAL A 1119 4.74 21.24 -37.67
N GLU A 1120 4.79 22.22 -36.76
CA GLU A 1120 3.85 22.32 -35.63
C GLU A 1120 2.41 22.50 -36.12
N ASP A 1121 2.18 23.38 -37.11
CA ASP A 1121 0.89 23.54 -37.78
C ASP A 1121 0.43 22.23 -38.44
N ALA A 1122 1.33 21.51 -39.12
CA ALA A 1122 1.02 20.22 -39.74
C ALA A 1122 0.63 19.15 -38.69
N LEU A 1123 1.35 19.07 -37.56
CA LEU A 1123 0.99 18.19 -36.45
C LEU A 1123 -0.37 18.57 -35.85
N TRP A 1124 -0.59 19.86 -35.64
CA TRP A 1124 -1.84 20.39 -35.15
C TRP A 1124 -3.00 19.99 -36.06
N VAL A 1125 -2.84 20.08 -37.39
CA VAL A 1125 -3.85 19.63 -38.36
C VAL A 1125 -4.13 18.15 -38.21
N LEU A 1126 -3.09 17.30 -38.10
CA LEU A 1126 -3.25 15.85 -37.96
C LEU A 1126 -4.04 15.47 -36.70
N PHE A 1127 -3.72 16.07 -35.55
CA PHE A 1127 -4.43 15.81 -34.29
C PHE A 1127 -5.89 16.30 -34.33
N ASN A 1128 -6.18 17.34 -35.11
CA ASN A 1128 -7.53 17.89 -35.26
C ASN A 1128 -8.32 17.26 -36.42
N THR A 1129 -7.80 16.20 -37.06
CA THR A 1129 -8.59 15.44 -38.03
C THR A 1129 -9.74 14.69 -37.34
N PRO A 1130 -10.92 14.57 -37.98
CA PRO A 1130 -12.04 13.83 -37.40
C PRO A 1130 -11.71 12.37 -37.07
N GLU A 1131 -10.81 11.73 -37.82
CA GLU A 1131 -10.42 10.33 -37.62
C GLU A 1131 -9.52 10.11 -36.39
N PHE A 1132 -8.84 11.15 -35.89
CA PHE A 1132 -7.93 11.01 -34.76
C PHE A 1132 -8.68 10.54 -33.50
N VAL A 1133 -9.87 11.08 -33.27
CA VAL A 1133 -10.64 10.88 -32.03
C VAL A 1133 -11.49 9.61 -32.02
N PHE A 1134 -11.43 8.76 -33.04
CA PHE A 1134 -12.21 7.51 -33.08
C PHE A 1134 -11.32 6.27 -33.04
N VAL A 1135 -11.86 5.21 -32.41
CA VAL A 1135 -11.38 3.86 -32.64
C VAL A 1135 -11.90 3.43 -34.02
N PRO A 1136 -11.03 3.09 -34.99
CA PRO A 1136 -11.45 2.84 -36.36
C PRO A 1136 -12.27 1.55 -36.49
#